data_AF-A0A0M8WNG2-F1
#
_entry.id   AF-A0A0M8WNG2-F1
#
_cell.length_a   1.000
_cell.length_b   1.000
_cell.length_c   1.000
_cell.angle_alpha   90.00
_cell.angle_beta   90.00
_cell.angle_gamma   90.00
#
_symmetry.space_group_name_H-M   'P 1'
#
loop_
_entity.id
_entity.type
_entity.pdbx_description
1 polymer ?
#
loop_
_entity_poly.entity_id
_entity_poly.type
_entity_poly.pdbx_seq_one_letter_code
_entity_poly.pdbx_strand_id
1 'polypeptide(L)'
;MEETPRAEPRTVLAVDVEKFSDPNRTNHHKLVAHDGLYHALYRALHESGIDERSWHQEDRGDGAMFLFTADVAKQRLSDFLLRRLAANLLRYNATFTQEAHIRLRVALHFGEVTFNAQGVVGDCVNLTFRLLDAPPLKTALADSSSVLAVIVSKTFYEDVLRHDPAAEPQAYRQVEVAVKETSTSAWIRLSAESVQVAAPPAPVATPVEVDDPLVAGSGETLGVLAELISRTPLMARLDDRRLCLQLLNSSVTPRVDVTEFSDARLHVYSMVLACARRPGAMRALLRTLRRLQPDAPELDQISGLVDEMATQELFDEHDRRALVELLQGSDFPQLSDCYRAAAGSQASPLPPGRHDTVDVIGRLERMNARPDGVPPALALLEHLALHAGDVLSPRLRQFSEHQAQEMGLHRELLALRGSISTDATETVAPAAASLVLRLQPHGVEPDLYLLSEWRQANSATWSPQRGHDYTGNLAEIRVRVGELVGQAEGWAENASTISIEFLLPKDLLNLPVEQWLAASDEVATPIGIDYLVSLRSLERSRDREKHRRWRQRWSHLQSLLRAGDSPVEEAVHRSQLDGPRHLQKLDARLALAKSVVALVLSDPPADRESIGRMEVAIALKSGVPVMIWHRHDCAAKAFHAAVDDLVGDGGLGKLLENAMKLRGQAQCSDDCDAHPGTHISVLWDDPDRQVEPLPQEVVAP
;
A
#
# COMPACT_ATOMS: atom_id res chain seq x y z
N MET A 1 -7.05 -9.52 -48.73
CA MET A 1 -5.79 -8.76 -48.83
C MET A 1 -5.12 -8.96 -47.47
N GLU A 2 -4.29 -9.99 -47.34
CA GLU A 2 -3.54 -10.24 -46.10
C GLU A 2 -2.62 -9.05 -45.89
N GLU A 3 -2.84 -8.29 -44.81
CA GLU A 3 -1.92 -7.23 -44.41
C GLU A 3 -0.55 -7.85 -44.23
N THR A 4 0.41 -7.43 -45.05
CA THR A 4 1.80 -7.86 -44.91
C THR A 4 2.26 -7.43 -43.51
N PRO A 5 2.70 -8.37 -42.66
CA PRO A 5 2.99 -8.05 -41.28
C PRO A 5 4.14 -7.05 -41.24
N ARG A 6 3.91 -5.90 -40.58
CA ARG A 6 4.86 -4.79 -40.54
C ARG A 6 5.95 -5.09 -39.52
N ALA A 7 7.19 -4.76 -39.89
CA ALA A 7 8.30 -4.74 -38.97
C ALA A 7 8.15 -3.53 -38.02
N GLU A 8 8.31 -3.76 -36.72
CA GLU A 8 8.22 -2.75 -35.68
C GLU A 8 9.49 -2.73 -34.81
N PRO A 9 10.01 -1.54 -34.45
CA PRO A 9 11.18 -1.42 -33.60
C PRO A 9 10.81 -1.78 -32.16
N ARG A 10 11.48 -2.79 -31.60
CA ARG A 10 11.30 -3.23 -30.21
C ARG A 10 12.63 -3.31 -29.47
N THR A 11 12.57 -3.10 -28.16
CA THR A 11 13.66 -3.51 -27.26
C THR A 11 13.32 -4.87 -26.69
N VAL A 12 14.24 -5.83 -26.82
CA VAL A 12 14.07 -7.20 -26.35
C VAL A 12 14.83 -7.37 -25.04
N LEU A 13 14.13 -7.84 -24.01
CA LEU A 13 14.69 -8.32 -22.76
C LEU A 13 14.36 -9.80 -22.63
N ALA A 14 15.36 -10.65 -22.57
CA ALA A 14 15.17 -12.08 -22.32
C ALA A 14 15.84 -12.45 -21.00
N VAL A 15 15.18 -13.28 -20.20
CA VAL A 15 15.71 -13.74 -18.91
C VAL A 15 15.64 -15.25 -18.79
N ASP A 16 16.56 -15.82 -18.02
CA ASP A 16 16.66 -17.27 -17.78
C ASP A 16 17.23 -17.55 -16.39
N VAL A 17 16.55 -18.42 -15.62
CA VAL A 17 16.93 -18.78 -14.25
C VAL A 17 18.12 -19.74 -14.27
N GLU A 18 19.16 -19.43 -13.49
CA GLU A 18 20.31 -20.31 -13.34
C GLU A 18 19.90 -21.66 -12.72
N LYS A 19 20.29 -22.76 -13.38
CA LYS A 19 20.09 -24.13 -12.89
C LYS A 19 18.62 -24.44 -12.55
N PHE A 20 17.66 -23.88 -13.30
CA PHE A 20 16.24 -24.17 -13.09
C PHE A 20 15.91 -25.67 -13.12
N SER A 21 16.59 -26.41 -14.00
CA SER A 21 16.44 -27.86 -14.15
C SER A 21 17.34 -28.71 -13.24
N ASP A 22 17.99 -28.13 -12.22
CA ASP A 22 18.87 -28.85 -11.30
C ASP A 22 18.14 -30.06 -10.66
N PRO A 23 18.75 -31.26 -10.63
CA PRO A 23 18.16 -32.44 -9.99
C PRO A 23 17.83 -32.23 -8.49
N ASN A 24 18.52 -31.33 -7.81
CA ASN A 24 18.26 -30.99 -6.41
C ASN A 24 17.00 -30.10 -6.25
N ARG A 25 16.51 -29.50 -7.34
CA ARG A 25 15.23 -28.78 -7.34
C ARG A 25 14.10 -29.75 -7.55
N THR A 26 13.28 -29.94 -6.52
CA THR A 26 11.99 -30.60 -6.65
C THR A 26 11.10 -29.80 -7.61
N ASN A 27 10.04 -30.43 -8.14
CA ASN A 27 9.07 -29.70 -8.96
C ASN A 27 8.40 -28.55 -8.18
N HIS A 28 8.30 -28.67 -6.86
CA HIS A 28 7.85 -27.57 -6.00
C HIS A 28 8.84 -26.41 -6.01
N HIS A 29 10.15 -26.67 -5.86
CA HIS A 29 11.19 -25.63 -5.96
C HIS A 29 11.19 -24.93 -7.32
N LYS A 30 11.01 -25.69 -8.41
CA LYS A 30 10.90 -25.15 -9.78
C LYS A 30 9.68 -24.24 -9.94
N LEU A 31 8.55 -24.66 -9.41
CA LEU A 31 7.33 -23.88 -9.46
C LEU A 31 7.43 -22.60 -8.63
N VAL A 32 7.92 -22.70 -7.39
CA VAL A 32 8.09 -21.54 -6.50
C VAL A 32 9.07 -20.53 -7.11
N ALA A 33 10.16 -21.01 -7.73
CA ALA A 33 11.09 -20.17 -8.47
C ALA A 33 10.47 -19.56 -9.74
N HIS A 34 9.57 -20.26 -10.43
CA HIS A 34 8.82 -19.74 -11.58
C HIS A 34 7.88 -18.61 -11.16
N ASP A 35 7.00 -18.86 -10.17
CA ASP A 35 6.08 -17.84 -9.65
C ASP A 35 6.85 -16.63 -9.10
N GLY A 36 7.97 -16.89 -8.40
CA GLY A 36 8.88 -15.87 -7.89
C GLY A 36 9.54 -15.02 -8.98
N LEU A 37 9.93 -15.64 -10.11
CA LEU A 37 10.52 -14.95 -11.25
C LEU A 37 9.53 -13.91 -11.81
N TYR A 38 8.31 -14.33 -12.10
CA TYR A 38 7.28 -13.45 -12.65
C TYR A 38 6.89 -12.35 -11.67
N HIS A 39 6.75 -12.69 -10.37
CA HIS A 39 6.49 -11.68 -9.35
C HIS A 39 7.60 -10.62 -9.28
N ALA A 40 8.87 -11.04 -9.31
CA ALA A 40 10.01 -10.13 -9.28
C ALA A 40 10.09 -9.24 -10.54
N LEU A 41 9.80 -9.79 -11.72
CA LEU A 41 9.78 -9.07 -12.99
C LEU A 41 8.65 -8.04 -13.06
N TYR A 42 7.40 -8.43 -12.78
CA TYR A 42 6.26 -7.51 -12.81
C TYR A 42 6.41 -6.39 -11.79
N ARG A 43 6.88 -6.72 -10.58
CA ARG A 43 7.19 -5.71 -9.57
C ARG A 43 8.29 -4.76 -10.03
N ALA A 44 9.35 -5.26 -10.66
CA ALA A 44 10.43 -4.41 -11.16
C ALA A 44 9.96 -3.50 -12.32
N LEU A 45 9.11 -3.99 -13.22
CA LEU A 45 8.48 -3.20 -14.29
C LEU A 45 7.61 -2.07 -13.72
N HIS A 46 6.75 -2.40 -12.75
CA HIS A 46 5.89 -1.44 -12.07
C HIS A 46 6.69 -0.38 -11.32
N GLU A 47 7.68 -0.79 -10.51
CA GLU A 47 8.55 0.14 -9.78
C GLU A 47 9.44 1.00 -10.70
N SER A 48 9.63 0.60 -11.95
CA SER A 48 10.33 1.37 -12.98
C SER A 48 9.40 2.32 -13.76
N GLY A 49 8.11 2.35 -13.44
CA GLY A 49 7.11 3.19 -14.11
C GLY A 49 6.94 2.83 -15.59
N ILE A 50 7.08 1.55 -15.95
CA ILE A 50 6.83 1.05 -17.30
C ILE A 50 5.37 0.59 -17.36
N ASP A 51 4.58 1.21 -18.24
CA ASP A 51 3.16 0.89 -18.41
C ASP A 51 2.98 -0.55 -18.96
N GLU A 52 1.96 -1.25 -18.48
CA GLU A 52 1.62 -2.62 -18.92
C GLU A 52 1.29 -2.70 -20.42
N ARG A 53 0.84 -1.60 -21.03
CA ARG A 53 0.55 -1.50 -22.47
C ARG A 53 1.81 -1.35 -23.32
N SER A 54 2.94 -1.00 -22.72
CA SER A 54 4.20 -0.71 -23.42
C SER A 54 5.10 -1.94 -23.58
N TRP A 55 4.59 -3.15 -23.29
CA TRP A 55 5.33 -4.39 -23.53
C TRP A 55 4.44 -5.59 -23.88
N HIS A 56 5.03 -6.54 -24.59
CA HIS A 56 4.46 -7.87 -24.84
C HIS A 56 5.35 -8.92 -24.19
N GLN A 57 4.76 -9.95 -23.58
CA GLN A 57 5.47 -10.98 -22.82
C GLN A 57 5.18 -12.39 -23.37
N GLU A 58 6.23 -13.19 -23.52
CA GLU A 58 6.15 -14.63 -23.80
C GLU A 58 6.76 -15.43 -22.65
N ASP A 59 6.07 -16.49 -22.20
CA ASP A 59 6.57 -17.43 -21.19
C ASP A 59 7.43 -18.51 -21.86
N ARG A 60 8.58 -18.82 -21.25
CA ARG A 60 9.55 -19.79 -21.77
C ARG A 60 9.77 -20.97 -20.81
N GLY A 61 8.99 -21.08 -19.74
CA GLY A 61 9.14 -22.08 -18.70
C GLY A 61 10.21 -21.67 -17.69
N ASP A 62 11.49 -21.79 -18.00
CA ASP A 62 12.59 -21.40 -17.10
C ASP A 62 13.02 -19.93 -17.23
N GLY A 63 12.29 -19.17 -18.05
CA GLY A 63 12.61 -17.79 -18.40
C GLY A 63 11.42 -17.04 -18.99
N ALA A 64 11.65 -15.78 -19.34
CA ALA A 64 10.65 -14.91 -19.93
C ALA A 64 11.27 -14.02 -21.01
N MET A 65 10.47 -13.64 -22.01
CA MET A 65 10.86 -12.63 -23.00
C MET A 65 9.87 -11.47 -22.96
N PHE A 66 10.41 -10.25 -22.92
CA PHE A 66 9.67 -9.00 -23.01
C PHE A 66 10.08 -8.22 -24.25
N LEU A 67 9.09 -7.69 -24.96
CA LEU A 67 9.25 -6.83 -26.12
C LEU A 67 8.64 -5.46 -25.83
N PHE A 68 9.49 -4.48 -25.57
CA PHE A 68 9.08 -3.12 -25.25
C PHE A 68 8.84 -2.30 -26.51
N THR A 69 7.77 -1.53 -26.51
CA THR A 69 7.47 -0.51 -27.53
C THR A 69 8.51 0.62 -27.52
N ALA A 70 8.53 1.43 -28.59
CA ALA A 70 9.52 2.49 -28.77
C ALA A 70 9.41 3.67 -27.78
N ASP A 71 8.27 3.84 -27.11
CA ASP A 71 8.05 4.84 -26.04
C ASP A 71 8.79 4.50 -24.73
N VAL A 72 9.21 3.25 -24.54
CA VAL A 72 10.03 2.88 -23.39
C VAL A 72 11.49 3.24 -23.64
N ALA A 73 11.99 4.24 -22.91
CA ALA A 73 13.38 4.64 -22.99
C ALA A 73 14.31 3.46 -22.65
N LYS A 74 15.29 3.17 -23.53
CA LYS A 74 16.23 2.04 -23.34
C LYS A 74 17.07 2.20 -22.07
N GLN A 75 17.36 3.43 -21.67
CA GLN A 75 18.05 3.77 -20.41
C GLN A 75 17.26 3.31 -19.17
N ARG A 76 15.92 3.40 -19.22
CA ARG A 76 15.04 2.93 -18.14
C ARG A 76 15.14 1.41 -17.97
N LEU A 77 15.29 0.68 -19.07
CA LEU A 77 15.49 -0.77 -19.07
C LEU A 77 16.89 -1.16 -18.59
N SER A 78 17.93 -0.40 -18.94
CA SER A 78 19.32 -0.73 -18.59
C SER A 78 19.79 -0.23 -17.23
N ASP A 79 19.10 0.71 -16.61
CA ASP A 79 19.43 1.22 -15.27
C ASP A 79 18.36 0.82 -14.25
N PHE A 80 17.23 1.53 -14.25
CA PHE A 80 16.18 1.42 -13.23
C PHE A 80 15.63 -0.01 -13.12
N LEU A 81 15.25 -0.62 -14.24
CA LEU A 81 14.66 -1.95 -14.25
C LEU A 81 15.61 -3.01 -13.67
N LEU A 82 16.88 -3.01 -14.10
CA LEU A 82 17.86 -3.99 -13.63
C LEU A 82 18.18 -3.82 -12.13
N ARG A 83 18.26 -2.57 -11.65
CA ARG A 83 18.45 -2.29 -10.21
C ARG A 83 17.26 -2.76 -9.37
N ARG A 84 16.03 -2.48 -9.81
CA ARG A 84 14.81 -2.94 -9.10
C ARG A 84 14.67 -4.46 -9.14
N LEU A 85 14.99 -5.08 -10.28
CA LEU A 85 14.96 -6.53 -10.43
C LEU A 85 15.95 -7.22 -9.48
N ALA A 86 17.21 -6.75 -9.42
CA ALA A 86 18.19 -7.28 -8.48
C ALA A 86 17.73 -7.16 -7.01
N ALA A 87 17.17 -5.99 -6.62
CA ALA A 87 16.65 -5.78 -5.27
C ALA A 87 15.46 -6.71 -4.95
N ASN A 88 14.56 -6.93 -5.90
CA ASN A 88 13.41 -7.82 -5.73
C ASN A 88 13.83 -9.29 -5.64
N LEU A 89 14.83 -9.72 -6.42
CA LEU A 89 15.42 -11.06 -6.32
C LEU A 89 16.14 -11.28 -4.98
N LEU A 90 16.87 -10.27 -4.46
CA LEU A 90 17.49 -10.35 -3.14
C LEU A 90 16.46 -10.51 -2.02
N ARG A 91 15.37 -9.74 -2.06
CA ARG A 91 14.26 -9.85 -1.09
C ARG A 91 13.58 -11.22 -1.17
N TYR A 92 13.35 -11.70 -2.38
CA TYR A 92 12.78 -13.02 -2.60
C TYR A 92 13.70 -14.09 -2.02
N ASN A 93 14.98 -14.13 -2.41
CA ASN A 93 15.91 -15.14 -1.91
C ASN A 93 16.08 -15.10 -0.38
N ALA A 94 15.89 -13.96 0.27
CA ALA A 94 15.96 -13.88 1.73
C ALA A 94 14.83 -14.61 2.47
N THR A 95 13.73 -14.97 1.79
CA THR A 95 12.54 -15.59 2.41
C THR A 95 12.26 -17.01 1.94
N PHE A 96 13.09 -17.57 1.05
CA PHE A 96 12.90 -18.90 0.46
C PHE A 96 14.12 -19.81 0.70
N THR A 97 13.92 -21.12 0.53
CA THR A 97 15.00 -22.10 0.66
C THR A 97 16.01 -21.98 -0.48
N GLN A 98 17.23 -22.47 -0.26
CA GLN A 98 18.33 -22.36 -1.22
C GLN A 98 18.00 -22.98 -2.59
N GLU A 99 17.22 -24.06 -2.61
CA GLU A 99 16.76 -24.73 -3.83
C GLU A 99 15.74 -23.90 -4.61
N ALA A 100 14.99 -23.04 -3.94
CA ALA A 100 14.04 -22.10 -4.54
C ALA A 100 14.67 -20.75 -4.89
N HIS A 101 15.92 -20.47 -4.47
CA HIS A 101 16.58 -19.21 -4.81
C HIS A 101 16.63 -18.98 -6.33
N ILE A 102 16.42 -17.73 -6.70
CA ILE A 102 16.47 -17.27 -8.08
C ILE A 102 17.75 -16.47 -8.27
N ARG A 103 18.60 -16.98 -9.17
CA ARG A 103 19.70 -16.24 -9.76
C ARG A 103 19.44 -16.14 -11.25
N LEU A 104 19.55 -14.95 -11.81
CA LEU A 104 18.96 -14.65 -13.10
C LEU A 104 20.02 -14.17 -14.10
N ARG A 105 19.95 -14.71 -15.32
CA ARG A 105 20.67 -14.18 -16.48
C ARG A 105 19.72 -13.32 -17.28
N VAL A 106 20.19 -12.17 -17.76
CA VAL A 106 19.39 -11.22 -18.54
C VAL A 106 20.16 -10.82 -19.79
N ALA A 107 19.49 -10.80 -20.93
CA ALA A 107 20.02 -10.31 -22.20
C ALA A 107 19.20 -9.11 -22.70
N LEU A 108 19.87 -8.05 -23.13
CA LEU A 108 19.26 -6.86 -23.74
C LEU A 108 19.80 -6.58 -25.15
N HIS A 109 18.87 -6.35 -26.07
CA HIS A 109 19.14 -5.90 -27.42
C HIS A 109 17.92 -5.14 -27.97
N PHE A 110 18.04 -4.50 -29.13
CA PHE A 110 16.91 -3.86 -29.80
C PHE A 110 17.04 -4.05 -31.31
N GLY A 111 15.91 -4.05 -32.00
CA GLY A 111 15.84 -4.14 -33.45
C GLY A 111 14.41 -4.28 -33.93
N GLU A 112 14.25 -4.59 -35.20
CA GLU A 112 12.94 -4.79 -35.82
C GLU A 112 12.42 -6.20 -35.54
N VAL A 113 11.12 -6.31 -35.22
CA VAL A 113 10.40 -7.58 -35.11
C VAL A 113 9.12 -7.55 -35.92
N THR A 114 8.66 -8.71 -36.33
CA THR A 114 7.39 -8.88 -37.03
C THR A 114 6.49 -9.82 -36.23
N PHE A 115 5.26 -9.38 -35.95
CA PHE A 115 4.24 -10.20 -35.30
C PHE A 115 3.47 -11.03 -36.34
N ASN A 116 3.23 -12.30 -36.04
CA ASN A 116 2.33 -13.15 -36.82
C ASN A 116 1.38 -13.92 -35.89
N ALA A 117 0.49 -14.74 -36.46
CA ALA A 117 -0.49 -15.52 -35.70
C ALA A 117 0.13 -16.57 -34.75
N GLN A 118 1.44 -16.86 -34.87
CA GLN A 118 2.17 -17.86 -34.09
C GLN A 118 3.18 -17.25 -33.11
N GLY A 119 3.33 -15.93 -33.07
CA GLY A 119 4.25 -15.24 -32.16
C GLY A 119 5.13 -14.20 -32.87
N VAL A 120 6.34 -14.03 -32.36
CA VAL A 120 7.26 -12.97 -32.81
C VAL A 120 8.44 -13.54 -33.58
N VAL A 121 8.74 -12.93 -34.73
CA VAL A 121 9.88 -13.30 -35.57
C VAL A 121 10.77 -12.08 -35.77
N GLY A 122 12.07 -12.23 -35.51
CA GLY A 122 13.06 -11.19 -35.78
C GLY A 122 14.48 -11.63 -35.44
N ASP A 123 15.46 -11.17 -36.21
CA ASP A 123 16.88 -11.45 -35.96
C ASP A 123 17.35 -10.87 -34.62
N CYS A 124 16.73 -9.78 -34.17
CA CYS A 124 17.01 -9.21 -32.85
C CYS A 124 16.59 -10.15 -31.70
N VAL A 125 15.47 -10.88 -31.83
CA VAL A 125 15.03 -11.90 -30.86
C VAL A 125 16.03 -13.06 -30.85
N ASN A 126 16.41 -13.55 -32.04
CA ASN A 126 17.39 -14.62 -32.19
C ASN A 126 18.74 -14.24 -31.56
N LEU A 127 19.24 -13.04 -31.82
CA LEU A 127 20.48 -12.55 -31.23
C LEU A 127 20.37 -12.44 -29.70
N THR A 128 19.24 -11.94 -29.17
CA THR A 128 19.04 -11.79 -27.72
C THR A 128 19.13 -13.14 -27.00
N PHE A 129 18.49 -14.18 -27.53
CA PHE A 129 18.60 -15.53 -26.96
C PHE A 129 20.00 -16.12 -27.10
N ARG A 130 20.70 -15.87 -28.22
CA ARG A 130 22.10 -16.31 -28.39
C ARG A 130 23.04 -15.63 -27.38
N LEU A 131 22.79 -14.37 -27.03
CA LEU A 131 23.49 -13.67 -25.96
C LEU A 131 23.15 -14.26 -24.59
N LEU A 132 21.87 -14.51 -24.31
CA LEU A 132 21.42 -15.13 -23.06
C LEU A 132 22.06 -16.52 -22.85
N ASP A 133 22.24 -17.28 -23.93
CA ASP A 133 22.86 -18.59 -23.93
C ASP A 133 24.40 -18.60 -23.90
N ALA A 134 25.03 -17.43 -23.98
CA ALA A 134 26.48 -17.30 -24.13
C ALA A 134 27.24 -17.93 -22.95
N PRO A 135 28.20 -18.86 -23.21
CA PRO A 135 29.02 -19.45 -22.15
C PRO A 135 29.69 -18.43 -21.22
N PRO A 136 30.24 -17.29 -21.71
CA PRO A 136 30.81 -16.25 -20.84
C PRO A 136 29.82 -15.68 -19.80
N LEU A 137 28.53 -15.60 -20.13
CA LEU A 137 27.49 -15.15 -19.20
C LEU A 137 27.17 -16.23 -18.16
N LYS A 138 27.04 -17.48 -18.60
CA LYS A 138 26.80 -18.63 -17.72
C LYS A 138 27.92 -18.78 -16.70
N THR A 139 29.18 -18.67 -17.14
CA THR A 139 30.37 -18.70 -16.26
C THR A 139 30.40 -17.50 -15.32
N ALA A 140 30.13 -16.28 -15.80
CA ALA A 140 30.16 -15.08 -14.96
C ALA A 140 29.18 -15.15 -13.77
N LEU A 141 27.98 -15.68 -13.98
CA LEU A 141 27.03 -15.87 -12.88
C LEU A 141 27.47 -17.03 -11.98
N ALA A 142 27.84 -18.19 -12.55
CA ALA A 142 28.22 -19.36 -11.77
C ALA A 142 29.41 -19.10 -10.82
N ASP A 143 30.37 -18.27 -11.22
CA ASP A 143 31.59 -17.96 -10.46
C ASP A 143 31.42 -16.80 -9.47
N SER A 144 30.22 -16.21 -9.36
CA SER A 144 29.94 -15.08 -8.47
C SER A 144 28.89 -15.40 -7.41
N SER A 145 28.74 -14.53 -6.40
CA SER A 145 27.61 -14.52 -5.45
C SER A 145 26.48 -13.59 -5.87
N SER A 146 26.54 -13.02 -7.08
CA SER A 146 25.55 -12.09 -7.60
C SER A 146 24.24 -12.81 -7.92
N VAL A 147 23.11 -12.11 -7.71
CA VAL A 147 21.77 -12.61 -8.05
C VAL A 147 21.40 -12.34 -9.51
N LEU A 148 22.10 -11.43 -10.18
CA LEU A 148 21.78 -10.99 -11.54
C LEU A 148 23.06 -10.86 -12.37
N ALA A 149 23.08 -11.48 -13.55
CA ALA A 149 24.09 -11.28 -14.57
C ALA A 149 23.44 -10.78 -15.86
N VAL A 150 23.93 -9.67 -16.39
CA VAL A 150 23.34 -8.97 -17.54
C VAL A 150 24.33 -9.00 -18.69
N ILE A 151 23.89 -9.42 -19.87
CA ILE A 151 24.62 -9.27 -21.12
C ILE A 151 23.87 -8.30 -22.05
N VAL A 152 24.60 -7.45 -22.75
CA VAL A 152 24.04 -6.58 -23.79
C VAL A 152 24.78 -6.77 -25.10
N SER A 153 24.06 -6.63 -26.21
CA SER A 153 24.67 -6.63 -27.55
C SER A 153 25.66 -5.47 -27.74
N LYS A 154 26.58 -5.60 -28.70
CA LYS A 154 27.48 -4.51 -29.11
C LYS A 154 26.75 -3.20 -29.39
N THR A 155 25.73 -3.23 -30.23
CA THR A 155 24.93 -2.05 -30.59
C THR A 155 24.24 -1.43 -29.37
N PHE A 156 23.72 -2.24 -28.45
CA PHE A 156 23.12 -1.72 -27.21
C PHE A 156 24.16 -1.04 -26.31
N TYR A 157 25.38 -1.59 -26.21
CA TYR A 157 26.45 -0.95 -25.46
C TYR A 157 26.91 0.37 -26.11
N GLU A 158 27.20 0.33 -27.41
CA GLU A 158 27.75 1.47 -28.16
C GLU A 158 26.74 2.62 -28.28
N ASP A 159 25.48 2.33 -28.59
CA ASP A 159 24.48 3.34 -28.92
C ASP A 159 23.65 3.81 -27.71
N VAL A 160 23.60 3.02 -26.63
CA VAL A 160 22.79 3.34 -25.44
C VAL A 160 23.67 3.51 -24.21
N LEU A 161 24.33 2.43 -23.76
CA LEU A 161 24.99 2.44 -22.45
C LEU A 161 26.14 3.42 -22.40
N ARG A 162 27.05 3.41 -23.39
CA ARG A 162 28.26 4.24 -23.40
C ARG A 162 27.96 5.74 -23.25
N HIS A 163 26.77 6.17 -23.63
CA HIS A 163 26.31 7.55 -23.58
C HIS A 163 25.54 7.92 -22.31
N ASP A 164 25.23 6.94 -21.44
CA ASP A 164 24.50 7.13 -20.20
C ASP A 164 25.38 6.82 -18.97
N PRO A 165 25.86 7.86 -18.25
CA PRO A 165 26.64 7.68 -17.03
C PRO A 165 25.90 6.91 -15.93
N ALA A 166 24.57 7.01 -15.85
CA ALA A 166 23.77 6.35 -14.81
C ALA A 166 23.73 4.82 -14.99
N ALA A 167 23.90 4.36 -16.23
CA ALA A 167 24.02 2.95 -16.57
C ALA A 167 25.39 2.34 -16.20
N GLU A 168 26.34 3.15 -15.70
CA GLU A 168 27.70 2.76 -15.31
C GLU A 168 28.43 1.93 -16.38
N PRO A 169 28.72 2.50 -17.57
CA PRO A 169 29.28 1.73 -18.69
C PRO A 169 30.63 1.07 -18.39
N GLN A 170 31.38 1.62 -17.43
CA GLN A 170 32.63 1.09 -16.90
C GLN A 170 32.46 -0.21 -16.11
N ALA A 171 31.25 -0.51 -15.61
CA ALA A 171 30.95 -1.75 -14.89
C ALA A 171 30.69 -2.94 -15.84
N TYR A 172 30.63 -2.69 -17.15
CA TYR A 172 30.46 -3.72 -18.17
C TYR A 172 31.80 -4.15 -18.76
N ARG A 173 32.09 -5.45 -18.69
CA ARG A 173 33.27 -6.04 -19.35
C ARG A 173 32.91 -6.56 -20.75
N GLN A 174 33.73 -6.25 -21.74
CA GLN A 174 33.59 -6.83 -23.08
C GLN A 174 33.92 -8.32 -23.07
N VAL A 175 33.17 -9.12 -23.82
CA VAL A 175 33.36 -10.56 -24.04
C VAL A 175 33.09 -10.92 -25.49
N GLU A 176 33.72 -11.99 -25.96
CA GLU A 176 33.42 -12.59 -27.27
C GLU A 176 32.37 -13.70 -27.11
N VAL A 177 31.32 -13.65 -27.91
CA VAL A 177 30.20 -14.60 -27.90
C VAL A 177 30.21 -15.39 -29.19
N ALA A 178 30.41 -16.70 -29.06
CA ALA A 178 30.30 -17.68 -30.15
C ALA A 178 29.23 -18.73 -29.78
N VAL A 179 28.02 -18.61 -30.33
CA VAL A 179 26.89 -19.52 -30.06
C VAL A 179 26.16 -19.81 -31.36
N LYS A 180 26.06 -21.10 -31.72
CA LYS A 180 25.51 -21.57 -33.00
C LYS A 180 26.24 -20.87 -34.17
N GLU A 181 25.50 -20.23 -35.06
CA GLU A 181 26.02 -19.50 -36.23
C GLU A 181 26.33 -18.01 -35.94
N THR A 182 26.37 -17.60 -34.66
CA THR A 182 26.67 -16.20 -34.27
C THR A 182 28.02 -16.07 -33.60
N SER A 183 28.83 -15.17 -34.14
CA SER A 183 30.07 -14.67 -33.55
C SER A 183 29.98 -13.15 -33.42
N THR A 184 29.98 -12.62 -32.21
CA THR A 184 29.89 -11.17 -31.96
C THR A 184 30.53 -10.78 -30.63
N SER A 185 30.89 -9.52 -30.47
CA SER A 185 31.25 -8.96 -29.16
C SER A 185 30.00 -8.56 -28.37
N ALA A 186 30.05 -8.73 -27.06
CA ALA A 186 28.99 -8.35 -26.14
C ALA A 186 29.57 -7.83 -24.82
N TRP A 187 28.74 -7.27 -23.95
CA TRP A 187 29.17 -6.66 -22.69
C TRP A 187 28.41 -7.26 -21.52
N ILE A 188 29.13 -7.72 -20.50
CA ILE A 188 28.56 -8.34 -19.31
C ILE A 188 28.76 -7.46 -18.07
N ARG A 189 27.70 -7.31 -17.26
CA ARG A 189 27.73 -6.71 -15.92
C ARG A 189 27.08 -7.67 -14.91
N LEU A 190 27.66 -7.77 -13.72
CA LEU A 190 27.05 -8.44 -12.57
C LEU A 190 26.40 -7.40 -11.65
N SER A 191 25.30 -7.77 -10.98
CA SER A 191 24.81 -6.96 -9.85
C SER A 191 25.83 -6.99 -8.71
N ALA A 192 25.80 -5.96 -7.85
CA ALA A 192 26.58 -5.95 -6.61
C ALA A 192 26.44 -7.29 -5.87
N GLU A 193 27.56 -7.80 -5.37
CA GLU A 193 27.61 -9.08 -4.68
C GLU A 193 26.65 -9.08 -3.49
N SER A 194 25.94 -10.19 -3.29
CA SER A 194 25.22 -10.38 -2.05
C SER A 194 26.26 -10.57 -0.94
N VAL A 195 26.31 -9.64 0.01
CA VAL A 195 27.13 -9.82 1.21
C VAL A 195 26.46 -10.91 2.04
N GLN A 196 26.78 -12.17 1.76
CA GLN A 196 26.63 -13.21 2.76
C GLN A 196 27.63 -12.89 3.87
N VAL A 197 27.16 -12.22 4.92
CA VAL A 197 27.94 -12.07 6.15
C VAL A 197 28.08 -13.47 6.73
N ALA A 198 29.16 -14.16 6.39
CA ALA A 198 29.66 -15.27 7.18
C ALA A 198 30.11 -14.68 8.53
N ALA A 199 29.19 -14.64 9.49
CA ALA A 199 29.51 -14.27 10.86
C ALA A 199 30.41 -15.36 11.49
N PRO A 200 31.51 -15.01 12.18
CA PRO A 200 32.32 -15.97 12.92
C PRO A 200 31.51 -16.55 14.10
N PRO A 201 31.82 -17.79 14.55
CA PRO A 201 31.01 -18.47 15.56
C PRO A 201 31.20 -17.81 16.92
N ALA A 202 30.14 -17.18 17.43
CA ALA A 202 30.05 -16.77 18.82
C ALA A 202 29.65 -18.00 19.69
N PRO A 203 30.12 -18.07 20.95
CA PRO A 203 30.02 -19.26 21.77
C PRO A 203 28.56 -19.66 22.06
N VAL A 204 28.32 -20.96 21.97
CA VAL A 204 27.05 -21.66 22.19
C VAL A 204 26.39 -21.20 23.49
N ALA A 205 25.35 -20.38 23.37
CA ALA A 205 24.25 -20.39 24.30
C ALA A 205 23.28 -21.46 23.82
N THR A 206 22.93 -22.39 24.72
CA THR A 206 21.96 -23.46 24.49
C THR A 206 20.68 -22.90 23.86
N PRO A 207 20.17 -23.50 22.76
CA PRO A 207 18.92 -23.07 22.18
C PRO A 207 17.80 -23.37 23.18
N VAL A 208 17.07 -22.32 23.57
CA VAL A 208 15.70 -22.49 24.04
C VAL A 208 14.88 -22.77 22.79
N GLU A 209 14.31 -23.96 22.72
CA GLU A 209 13.32 -24.34 21.71
C GLU A 209 12.19 -23.31 21.73
N VAL A 210 12.08 -22.56 20.63
CA VAL A 210 10.86 -21.88 20.25
C VAL A 210 10.36 -22.64 19.03
N ASP A 211 9.40 -23.53 19.26
CA ASP A 211 8.61 -24.16 18.22
C ASP A 211 7.87 -23.08 17.43
N ASP A 212 8.13 -23.02 16.12
CA ASP A 212 7.34 -22.27 15.15
C ASP A 212 6.70 -23.30 14.18
N PRO A 213 5.47 -23.80 14.45
CA PRO A 213 5.00 -25.07 13.85
C PRO A 213 4.44 -25.00 12.42
N LEU A 214 4.47 -23.87 11.71
CA LEU A 214 3.54 -23.68 10.57
C LEU A 214 4.12 -23.64 9.15
N VAL A 215 5.42 -23.89 8.91
CA VAL A 215 5.97 -23.85 7.54
C VAL A 215 6.72 -25.13 7.09
N ALA A 216 6.96 -26.10 7.98
CA ALA A 216 7.67 -27.33 7.61
C ALA A 216 6.77 -28.50 7.15
N GLY A 217 5.45 -28.46 7.35
CA GLY A 217 4.58 -29.63 7.17
C GLY A 217 3.94 -29.83 5.79
N SER A 218 3.56 -28.77 5.07
CA SER A 218 2.62 -28.88 3.93
C SER A 218 3.20 -29.50 2.64
N GLY A 219 4.51 -29.38 2.41
CA GLY A 219 5.19 -29.93 1.23
C GLY A 219 5.39 -31.45 1.27
N GLU A 220 5.71 -32.00 2.45
CA GLU A 220 5.81 -33.46 2.65
C GLU A 220 4.44 -34.13 2.54
N THR A 221 3.39 -33.52 3.11
CA THR A 221 2.03 -34.08 3.09
C THR A 221 1.46 -34.16 1.67
N LEU A 222 1.69 -33.15 0.82
CA LEU A 222 1.31 -33.19 -0.61
C LEU A 222 1.99 -34.35 -1.36
N GLY A 223 3.26 -34.63 -1.05
CA GLY A 223 4.02 -35.72 -1.66
C GLY A 223 3.49 -37.09 -1.22
N VAL A 224 3.20 -37.27 0.07
CA VAL A 224 2.58 -38.48 0.62
C VAL A 224 1.19 -38.70 0.02
N LEU A 225 0.40 -37.64 -0.13
CA LEU A 225 -0.93 -37.71 -0.74
C LEU A 225 -0.87 -38.18 -2.20
N ALA A 226 0.03 -37.60 -3.00
CA ALA A 226 0.21 -38.00 -4.39
C ALA A 226 0.69 -39.46 -4.51
N GLU A 227 1.54 -39.92 -3.59
CA GLU A 227 2.01 -41.29 -3.53
C GLU A 227 0.87 -42.27 -3.19
N LEU A 228 0.03 -41.96 -2.20
CA LEU A 228 -1.12 -42.78 -1.84
C LEU A 228 -2.17 -42.83 -2.94
N ILE A 229 -2.48 -41.69 -3.55
CA ILE A 229 -3.41 -41.64 -4.69
C ILE A 229 -2.84 -42.45 -5.87
N SER A 230 -1.54 -42.39 -6.14
CA SER A 230 -0.89 -43.16 -7.21
C SER A 230 -0.96 -44.67 -7.01
N ARG A 231 -1.11 -45.15 -5.76
CA ARG A 231 -1.27 -46.58 -5.44
C ARG A 231 -2.66 -47.10 -5.73
N THR A 232 -3.64 -46.22 -5.94
CA THR A 232 -4.99 -46.66 -6.32
C THR A 232 -4.99 -47.22 -7.76
N PRO A 233 -5.55 -48.42 -7.99
CA PRO A 233 -5.66 -49.04 -9.32
C PRO A 233 -6.23 -48.12 -10.40
N LEU A 234 -7.20 -47.26 -10.03
CA LEU A 234 -7.81 -46.27 -10.91
C LEU A 234 -6.80 -45.29 -11.52
N MET A 235 -5.68 -45.01 -10.84
CA MET A 235 -4.69 -44.04 -11.30
C MET A 235 -3.64 -44.63 -12.24
N ALA A 236 -3.65 -45.94 -12.50
CA ALA A 236 -2.62 -46.61 -13.30
C ALA A 236 -2.73 -46.34 -14.81
N ARG A 237 -3.96 -46.18 -15.34
CA ARG A 237 -4.20 -45.96 -16.78
C ARG A 237 -4.45 -44.48 -17.08
N LEU A 238 -4.04 -44.00 -18.25
CA LEU A 238 -4.18 -42.59 -18.60
C LEU A 238 -5.66 -42.18 -18.76
N ASP A 239 -6.47 -43.04 -19.37
CA ASP A 239 -7.89 -42.76 -19.62
C ASP A 239 -8.70 -42.63 -18.32
N ASP A 240 -8.38 -43.46 -17.32
CA ASP A 240 -9.04 -43.43 -16.02
C ASP A 240 -8.66 -42.16 -15.21
N ARG A 241 -7.40 -41.70 -15.31
CA ARG A 241 -6.97 -40.40 -14.75
C ARG A 241 -7.69 -39.23 -15.42
N ARG A 242 -7.85 -39.25 -16.75
CA ARG A 242 -8.61 -38.24 -17.49
C ARG A 242 -10.09 -38.20 -17.07
N LEU A 243 -10.71 -39.37 -16.88
CA LEU A 243 -12.08 -39.47 -16.37
C LEU A 243 -12.21 -38.90 -14.96
N CYS A 244 -11.26 -39.20 -14.07
CA CYS A 244 -11.19 -38.63 -12.73
C CYS A 244 -11.10 -37.10 -12.78
N LEU A 245 -10.20 -36.56 -13.61
CA LEU A 245 -10.04 -35.11 -13.80
C LEU A 245 -11.29 -34.45 -14.39
N GLN A 246 -11.96 -35.12 -15.32
CA GLN A 246 -13.21 -34.63 -15.91
C GLN A 246 -14.34 -34.54 -14.88
N LEU A 247 -14.48 -35.56 -14.01
CA LEU A 247 -15.46 -35.57 -12.93
C LEU A 247 -15.12 -34.53 -11.85
N LEU A 248 -13.84 -34.39 -11.49
CA LEU A 248 -13.38 -33.33 -10.59
C LEU A 248 -13.78 -31.95 -11.12
N ASN A 249 -13.45 -31.65 -12.38
CA ASN A 249 -13.75 -30.38 -13.03
C ASN A 249 -15.25 -30.12 -13.27
N SER A 250 -16.09 -31.14 -13.14
CA SER A 250 -17.55 -30.96 -13.11
C SER A 250 -18.08 -30.49 -11.75
N SER A 251 -17.29 -30.62 -10.69
CA SER A 251 -17.65 -30.33 -9.30
C SER A 251 -16.93 -29.14 -8.67
N VAL A 252 -16.02 -28.49 -9.42
CA VAL A 252 -15.21 -27.35 -8.97
C VAL A 252 -15.24 -26.24 -10.01
N THR A 253 -15.53 -25.01 -9.57
CA THR A 253 -15.54 -23.81 -10.40
C THR A 253 -14.69 -22.71 -9.74
N PRO A 254 -13.70 -22.12 -10.44
CA PRO A 254 -13.30 -22.40 -11.82
C PRO A 254 -12.54 -23.72 -11.93
N ARG A 255 -12.51 -24.31 -13.14
CA ARG A 255 -11.85 -25.60 -13.41
C ARG A 255 -10.38 -25.58 -12.94
N VAL A 256 -9.92 -26.76 -12.52
CA VAL A 256 -8.54 -27.03 -12.14
C VAL A 256 -7.76 -27.32 -13.42
N ASP A 257 -6.74 -26.51 -13.68
CA ASP A 257 -5.84 -26.69 -14.82
C ASP A 257 -4.71 -27.66 -14.42
N VAL A 258 -4.61 -28.77 -15.15
CA VAL A 258 -3.69 -29.87 -14.84
C VAL A 258 -2.89 -30.19 -16.09
N THR A 259 -1.57 -30.17 -15.97
CA THR A 259 -0.67 -30.60 -17.04
C THR A 259 -0.73 -32.12 -17.17
N GLU A 260 -1.06 -32.61 -18.36
CA GLU A 260 -1.17 -34.04 -18.62
C GLU A 260 0.22 -34.70 -18.74
N PHE A 261 0.41 -35.82 -18.04
CA PHE A 261 1.59 -36.67 -18.18
C PHE A 261 1.22 -38.12 -18.49
N SER A 262 2.05 -38.78 -19.31
CA SER A 262 1.92 -40.21 -19.62
C SER A 262 2.29 -41.09 -18.41
N ASP A 263 3.28 -40.67 -17.63
CA ASP A 263 3.64 -41.28 -16.35
C ASP A 263 2.53 -41.09 -15.31
N ALA A 264 2.07 -42.18 -14.70
CA ALA A 264 0.96 -42.16 -13.76
C ALA A 264 1.24 -41.32 -12.51
N ARG A 265 2.45 -41.45 -11.97
CA ARG A 265 2.87 -40.77 -10.74
C ARG A 265 2.99 -39.27 -10.95
N LEU A 266 3.60 -38.85 -12.07
CA LEU A 266 3.72 -37.43 -12.42
C LEU A 266 2.36 -36.78 -12.70
N HIS A 267 1.45 -37.49 -13.35
CA HIS A 267 0.11 -36.97 -13.64
C HIS A 267 -0.71 -36.82 -12.35
N VAL A 268 -0.71 -37.81 -11.46
CA VAL A 268 -1.36 -37.72 -10.15
C VAL A 268 -0.77 -36.57 -9.32
N TYR A 269 0.55 -36.39 -9.36
CA TYR A 269 1.20 -35.29 -8.66
C TYR A 269 0.74 -33.91 -9.20
N SER A 270 0.63 -33.77 -10.52
CA SER A 270 0.09 -32.55 -11.14
C SER A 270 -1.36 -32.29 -10.71
N MET A 271 -2.20 -33.33 -10.65
CA MET A 271 -3.58 -33.22 -10.17
C MET A 271 -3.63 -32.75 -8.71
N VAL A 272 -2.84 -33.35 -7.82
CA VAL A 272 -2.79 -33.00 -6.39
C VAL A 272 -2.31 -31.56 -6.19
N LEU A 273 -1.25 -31.13 -6.89
CA LEU A 273 -0.74 -29.76 -6.82
C LEU A 273 -1.77 -28.74 -7.32
N ALA A 274 -2.45 -29.03 -8.43
CA ALA A 274 -3.45 -28.14 -8.97
C ALA A 274 -4.68 -28.03 -8.04
N CYS A 275 -5.04 -29.14 -7.38
CA CYS A 275 -6.08 -29.14 -6.34
C CYS A 275 -5.65 -28.36 -5.09
N ALA A 276 -4.38 -28.44 -4.69
CA ALA A 276 -3.89 -27.72 -3.50
C ALA A 276 -3.93 -26.19 -3.66
N ARG A 277 -3.85 -25.68 -4.90
CA ARG A 277 -3.96 -24.23 -5.18
C ARG A 277 -5.42 -23.74 -5.25
N ARG A 278 -6.40 -24.62 -5.06
CA ARG A 278 -7.82 -24.32 -5.25
C ARG A 278 -8.62 -24.69 -3.99
N PRO A 279 -9.24 -23.71 -3.30
CA PRO A 279 -10.10 -24.00 -2.16
C PRO A 279 -11.17 -25.03 -2.50
N GLY A 280 -11.34 -26.05 -1.64
CA GLY A 280 -12.32 -27.12 -1.82
C GLY A 280 -11.99 -28.18 -2.89
N ALA A 281 -10.97 -27.97 -3.75
CA ALA A 281 -10.65 -28.90 -4.83
C ALA A 281 -10.03 -30.21 -4.32
N MET A 282 -9.27 -30.19 -3.22
CA MET A 282 -8.73 -31.42 -2.62
C MET A 282 -9.84 -32.34 -2.08
N ARG A 283 -10.84 -31.75 -1.41
CA ARG A 283 -12.05 -32.47 -0.95
C ARG A 283 -12.89 -32.96 -2.13
N ALA A 284 -12.97 -32.19 -3.22
CA ALA A 284 -13.64 -32.62 -4.45
C ALA A 284 -12.90 -33.79 -5.14
N LEU A 285 -11.57 -33.80 -5.10
CA LEU A 285 -10.75 -34.91 -5.60
C LEU A 285 -11.00 -36.17 -4.77
N LEU A 286 -10.98 -36.08 -3.43
CA LEU A 286 -11.29 -37.20 -2.54
C LEU A 286 -12.71 -37.76 -2.76
N ARG A 287 -13.71 -36.89 -2.93
CA ARG A 287 -15.09 -37.32 -3.26
C ARG A 287 -15.14 -38.04 -4.61
N THR A 288 -14.40 -37.56 -5.60
CA THR A 288 -14.32 -38.20 -6.92
C THR A 288 -13.66 -39.58 -6.83
N LEU A 289 -12.56 -39.71 -6.08
CA LEU A 289 -11.88 -40.98 -5.83
C LEU A 289 -12.78 -41.98 -5.11
N ARG A 290 -13.47 -41.56 -4.04
CA ARG A 290 -14.46 -42.40 -3.31
C ARG A 290 -15.60 -42.87 -4.21
N ARG A 291 -16.05 -42.04 -5.15
CA ARG A 291 -17.12 -42.39 -6.09
C ARG A 291 -16.66 -43.41 -7.13
N LEU A 292 -15.43 -43.29 -7.63
CA LEU A 292 -14.90 -44.15 -8.69
C LEU A 292 -14.34 -45.46 -8.14
N GLN A 293 -13.83 -45.47 -6.91
CA GLN A 293 -13.23 -46.65 -6.29
C GLN A 293 -13.50 -46.72 -4.78
N PRO A 294 -14.75 -47.00 -4.35
CA PRO A 294 -15.14 -46.95 -2.94
C PRO A 294 -14.38 -47.94 -2.04
N ASP A 295 -13.91 -49.07 -2.59
CA ASP A 295 -13.28 -50.15 -1.82
C ASP A 295 -11.74 -50.02 -1.70
N ALA A 296 -11.16 -48.86 -2.07
CA ALA A 296 -9.71 -48.66 -2.00
C ALA A 296 -9.25 -48.42 -0.54
N PRO A 297 -8.35 -49.27 0.02
CA PRO A 297 -7.90 -49.17 1.41
C PRO A 297 -7.11 -47.88 1.71
N GLU A 298 -6.55 -47.24 0.69
CA GLU A 298 -5.83 -45.98 0.82
C GLU A 298 -6.75 -44.78 1.11
N LEU A 299 -8.06 -44.88 0.84
CA LEU A 299 -8.99 -43.74 0.91
C LEU A 299 -9.16 -43.17 2.31
N ASP A 300 -9.06 -43.99 3.36
CA ASP A 300 -9.17 -43.52 4.75
C ASP A 300 -7.91 -42.75 5.17
N GLN A 301 -6.73 -43.22 4.74
CA GLN A 301 -5.46 -42.52 4.96
C GLN A 301 -5.40 -41.22 4.16
N ILE A 302 -5.85 -41.25 2.90
CA ILE A 302 -5.98 -40.05 2.07
C ILE A 302 -6.96 -39.08 2.72
N SER A 303 -8.07 -39.54 3.29
CA SER A 303 -9.00 -38.67 4.03
C SER A 303 -8.33 -37.96 5.19
N GLY A 304 -7.65 -38.70 6.07
CA GLY A 304 -6.94 -38.12 7.22
C GLY A 304 -5.93 -37.04 6.79
N LEU A 305 -5.15 -37.32 5.75
CA LEU A 305 -4.20 -36.36 5.20
C LEU A 305 -4.87 -35.17 4.50
N VAL A 306 -5.98 -35.37 3.78
CA VAL A 306 -6.76 -34.26 3.20
C VAL A 306 -7.39 -33.39 4.28
N ASP A 307 -7.80 -33.99 5.40
CA ASP A 307 -8.38 -33.27 6.54
C ASP A 307 -7.29 -32.51 7.33
N GLU A 308 -6.08 -33.04 7.43
CA GLU A 308 -4.88 -32.36 7.95
C GLU A 308 -4.38 -31.24 7.02
N MET A 309 -4.48 -31.44 5.71
CA MET A 309 -4.05 -30.47 4.68
C MET A 309 -5.12 -29.46 4.28
N ALA A 310 -6.37 -29.68 4.70
CA ALA A 310 -7.41 -28.69 4.46
C ALA A 310 -6.90 -27.40 5.09
N THR A 311 -6.61 -26.38 4.25
CA THR A 311 -6.75 -25.00 4.69
C THR A 311 -8.07 -24.99 5.43
N GLN A 312 -8.03 -24.88 6.76
CA GLN A 312 -9.22 -24.99 7.59
C GLN A 312 -10.24 -24.07 6.95
N GLU A 313 -11.27 -24.64 6.33
CA GLU A 313 -12.45 -23.84 6.04
C GLU A 313 -12.86 -23.37 7.42
N LEU A 314 -12.70 -22.08 7.67
CA LEU A 314 -12.91 -21.50 8.99
C LEU A 314 -14.30 -21.89 9.51
N PHE A 315 -15.27 -21.99 8.59
CA PHE A 315 -16.61 -22.49 8.84
C PHE A 315 -16.87 -23.69 7.94
N ASP A 316 -17.41 -24.77 8.51
CA ASP A 316 -17.86 -25.90 7.73
C ASP A 316 -19.18 -25.59 6.98
N GLU A 317 -19.70 -26.56 6.22
CA GLU A 317 -20.93 -26.37 5.44
C GLU A 317 -22.20 -26.20 6.30
N HIS A 318 -22.17 -26.62 7.57
CA HIS A 318 -23.26 -26.40 8.52
C HIS A 318 -23.18 -24.99 9.11
N ASP A 319 -21.98 -24.57 9.52
CA ASP A 319 -21.68 -23.25 10.07
C ASP A 319 -21.94 -22.14 9.07
N ARG A 320 -21.54 -22.33 7.79
CA ARG A 320 -21.85 -21.38 6.73
C ARG A 320 -23.35 -21.20 6.52
N ARG A 321 -24.13 -22.30 6.60
CA ARG A 321 -25.60 -22.22 6.49
C ARG A 321 -26.22 -21.46 7.67
N ALA A 322 -25.78 -21.76 8.89
CA ALA A 322 -26.23 -21.06 10.09
C ALA A 322 -25.89 -19.56 10.03
N LEU A 323 -24.70 -19.21 9.54
CA LEU A 323 -24.24 -17.84 9.39
C LEU A 323 -25.01 -17.08 8.30
N VAL A 324 -25.29 -17.71 7.16
CA VAL A 324 -26.16 -17.13 6.12
C VAL A 324 -27.57 -16.88 6.67
N GLU A 325 -28.16 -17.83 7.39
CA GLU A 325 -29.48 -17.64 8.03
C GLU A 325 -29.47 -16.52 9.09
N LEU A 326 -28.38 -16.36 9.84
CA LEU A 326 -28.22 -15.28 10.81
C LEU A 326 -28.15 -13.90 10.16
N LEU A 327 -27.47 -13.80 9.02
CA LEU A 327 -27.20 -12.53 8.33
C LEU A 327 -28.26 -12.17 7.29
N GLN A 328 -29.13 -13.11 6.91
CA GLN A 328 -30.23 -12.88 5.97
C GLN A 328 -31.12 -11.72 6.40
N GLY A 329 -31.33 -10.75 5.50
CA GLY A 329 -32.17 -9.58 5.74
C GLY A 329 -31.54 -8.50 6.64
N SER A 330 -30.27 -8.64 7.02
CA SER A 330 -29.52 -7.63 7.77
C SER A 330 -28.70 -6.75 6.84
N ASP A 331 -28.70 -5.44 7.07
CA ASP A 331 -27.93 -4.47 6.30
C ASP A 331 -26.98 -3.74 7.25
N PHE A 332 -25.69 -3.72 6.90
CA PHE A 332 -24.65 -3.09 7.71
C PHE A 332 -23.99 -1.96 6.93
N PRO A 333 -24.44 -0.70 7.10
CA PRO A 333 -23.82 0.45 6.44
C PRO A 333 -22.30 0.56 6.72
N GLN A 334 -21.86 0.10 7.89
CA GLN A 334 -20.47 0.12 8.36
C GLN A 334 -19.64 -1.09 7.88
N LEU A 335 -20.18 -1.97 7.03
CA LEU A 335 -19.53 -3.22 6.61
C LEU A 335 -18.11 -3.01 6.07
N SER A 336 -17.88 -1.91 5.35
CA SER A 336 -16.55 -1.58 4.80
C SER A 336 -15.53 -1.23 5.88
N ASP A 337 -15.96 -0.56 6.95
CA ASP A 337 -15.10 -0.22 8.09
C ASP A 337 -14.85 -1.44 8.97
N CYS A 338 -15.89 -2.24 9.24
CA CYS A 338 -15.76 -3.52 9.94
C CYS A 338 -14.81 -4.48 9.18
N TYR A 339 -14.91 -4.54 7.84
CA TYR A 339 -13.98 -5.31 7.01
C TYR A 339 -12.54 -4.82 7.19
N ARG A 340 -12.28 -3.52 7.14
CA ARG A 340 -10.91 -2.99 7.28
C ARG A 340 -10.36 -3.26 8.67
N ALA A 341 -11.17 -3.06 9.70
CA ALA A 341 -10.81 -3.34 11.08
C ALA A 341 -10.45 -4.82 11.28
N ALA A 342 -11.23 -5.73 10.69
CA ALA A 342 -11.03 -7.17 10.76
C ALA A 342 -9.86 -7.68 9.89
N ALA A 343 -9.68 -7.15 8.68
CA ALA A 343 -8.67 -7.57 7.72
C ALA A 343 -7.26 -7.04 8.02
N GLY A 344 -7.16 -5.93 8.76
CA GLY A 344 -5.90 -5.25 9.09
C GLY A 344 -5.40 -4.31 8.00
N SER A 345 -4.37 -3.52 8.32
CA SER A 345 -3.88 -2.39 7.50
C SER A 345 -3.22 -2.78 6.17
N GLN A 346 -2.90 -4.06 5.97
CA GLN A 346 -2.27 -4.59 4.75
C GLN A 346 -3.27 -5.16 3.75
N ALA A 347 -4.55 -5.25 4.11
CA ALA A 347 -5.58 -5.82 3.25
C ALA A 347 -6.01 -4.84 2.17
N SER A 348 -6.21 -5.33 0.94
CA SER A 348 -6.78 -4.50 -0.12
C SER A 348 -8.20 -4.05 0.25
N PRO A 349 -8.54 -2.77 0.04
CA PRO A 349 -9.89 -2.26 0.35
C PRO A 349 -10.96 -2.98 -0.49
N LEU A 350 -12.19 -3.01 0.03
CA LEU A 350 -13.34 -3.42 -0.77
C LEU A 350 -13.55 -2.43 -1.93
N PRO A 351 -13.93 -2.91 -3.13
CA PRO A 351 -14.32 -2.02 -4.23
C PRO A 351 -15.44 -1.05 -3.80
N PRO A 352 -15.55 0.15 -4.37
CA PRO A 352 -16.67 1.04 -4.09
C PRO A 352 -18.00 0.41 -4.55
N GLY A 353 -19.01 0.37 -3.66
CA GLY A 353 -20.33 -0.20 -3.95
C GLY A 353 -20.99 -0.84 -2.72
N ARG A 354 -22.24 -1.30 -2.87
CA ARG A 354 -22.94 -2.10 -1.85
C ARG A 354 -22.43 -3.55 -1.91
N HIS A 355 -22.00 -4.10 -0.78
CA HIS A 355 -21.48 -5.46 -0.68
C HIS A 355 -22.41 -6.34 0.13
N ASP A 356 -22.51 -7.60 -0.26
CA ASP A 356 -23.16 -8.60 0.56
C ASP A 356 -22.23 -9.01 1.72
N THR A 357 -22.78 -9.08 2.93
CA THR A 357 -22.02 -9.44 4.14
C THR A 357 -21.45 -10.84 4.02
N VAL A 358 -22.18 -11.76 3.40
CA VAL A 358 -21.76 -13.15 3.20
C VAL A 358 -20.56 -13.23 2.24
N ASP A 359 -20.57 -12.45 1.15
CA ASP A 359 -19.46 -12.38 0.21
C ASP A 359 -18.18 -11.82 0.86
N VAL A 360 -18.34 -10.82 1.74
CA VAL A 360 -17.22 -10.23 2.49
C VAL A 360 -16.62 -11.25 3.48
N ILE A 361 -17.45 -12.02 4.18
CA ILE A 361 -17.00 -13.10 5.07
C ILE A 361 -16.23 -14.15 4.27
N GLY A 362 -16.78 -14.62 3.14
CA GLY A 362 -16.10 -15.58 2.28
C GLY A 362 -14.77 -15.07 1.70
N ARG A 363 -14.57 -13.75 1.61
CA ARG A 363 -13.28 -13.15 1.26
C ARG A 363 -12.29 -13.19 2.43
N LEU A 364 -12.75 -12.90 3.64
CA LEU A 364 -11.91 -12.91 4.84
C LEU A 364 -11.53 -14.33 5.28
N GLU A 365 -12.35 -15.34 5.01
CA GLU A 365 -12.01 -16.76 5.23
C GLU A 365 -10.76 -17.21 4.45
N ARG A 366 -10.39 -16.50 3.38
CA ARG A 366 -9.20 -16.80 2.57
C ARG A 366 -7.94 -16.08 3.04
N MET A 367 -8.04 -15.28 4.11
CA MET A 367 -6.94 -14.52 4.66
C MET A 367 -6.33 -15.23 5.86
N ASN A 368 -5.03 -15.02 6.07
CA ASN A 368 -4.33 -15.53 7.25
C ASN A 368 -4.87 -14.89 8.54
N ALA A 369 -4.67 -15.58 9.66
CA ALA A 369 -4.97 -15.05 10.99
C ALA A 369 -4.23 -13.72 11.24
N ARG A 370 -4.87 -12.86 12.02
CA ARG A 370 -4.31 -11.58 12.43
C ARG A 370 -3.13 -11.78 13.40
N PRO A 371 -2.33 -10.74 13.69
CA PRO A 371 -1.24 -10.83 14.67
C PRO A 371 -1.67 -11.23 16.09
N ASP A 372 -2.94 -11.03 16.42
CA ASP A 372 -3.57 -11.45 17.68
C ASP A 372 -4.00 -12.92 17.70
N GLY A 373 -3.76 -13.66 16.61
CA GLY A 373 -4.13 -15.07 16.44
C GLY A 373 -5.57 -15.29 15.96
N VAL A 374 -6.42 -14.26 15.92
CA VAL A 374 -7.83 -14.40 15.56
C VAL A 374 -8.02 -14.35 14.02
N PRO A 375 -8.76 -15.29 13.42
CA PRO A 375 -9.12 -15.25 12.02
C PRO A 375 -9.91 -13.98 11.64
N PRO A 376 -9.60 -13.30 10.52
CA PRO A 376 -10.28 -12.08 10.11
C PRO A 376 -11.79 -12.21 9.98
N ALA A 377 -12.30 -13.36 9.54
CA ALA A 377 -13.75 -13.58 9.45
C ALA A 377 -14.43 -13.65 10.83
N LEU A 378 -13.78 -14.19 11.87
CA LEU A 378 -14.30 -14.13 13.25
C LEU A 378 -14.23 -12.71 13.82
N ALA A 379 -13.13 -12.00 13.55
CA ALA A 379 -12.98 -10.60 13.95
C ALA A 379 -14.08 -9.72 13.33
N LEU A 380 -14.45 -9.96 12.06
CA LEU A 380 -15.54 -9.24 11.41
C LEU A 380 -16.87 -9.43 12.16
N LEU A 381 -17.20 -10.64 12.58
CA LEU A 381 -18.44 -10.91 13.31
C LEU A 381 -18.51 -10.14 14.64
N GLU A 382 -17.39 -10.02 15.36
CA GLU A 382 -17.32 -9.21 16.60
C GLU A 382 -17.52 -7.72 16.32
N HIS A 383 -16.95 -7.20 15.22
CA HIS A 383 -17.18 -5.81 14.80
C HIS A 383 -18.64 -5.58 14.34
N LEU A 384 -19.23 -6.49 13.57
CA LEU A 384 -20.63 -6.39 13.14
C LEU A 384 -21.60 -6.49 14.32
N ALA A 385 -21.27 -7.29 15.34
CA ALA A 385 -22.09 -7.42 16.55
C ALA A 385 -22.24 -6.09 17.33
N LEU A 386 -21.35 -5.11 17.16
CA LEU A 386 -21.54 -3.76 17.73
C LEU A 386 -22.70 -2.99 17.08
N HIS A 387 -23.02 -3.31 15.82
CA HIS A 387 -23.98 -2.57 15.00
C HIS A 387 -25.26 -3.38 14.70
N ALA A 388 -25.30 -4.64 15.11
CA ALA A 388 -26.37 -5.59 14.81
C ALA A 388 -27.67 -5.42 15.64
N GLY A 389 -27.72 -4.47 16.57
CA GLY A 389 -28.88 -4.28 17.47
C GLY A 389 -29.09 -5.41 18.48
N ASP A 390 -30.07 -5.26 19.37
CA ASP A 390 -30.20 -6.07 20.59
C ASP A 390 -30.49 -7.56 20.36
N VAL A 391 -31.06 -7.91 19.20
CA VAL A 391 -31.46 -9.30 18.89
C VAL A 391 -30.38 -10.07 18.14
N LEU A 392 -29.73 -9.44 17.15
CA LEU A 392 -28.73 -10.11 16.31
C LEU A 392 -27.33 -10.07 16.94
N SER A 393 -26.99 -9.00 17.68
CA SER A 393 -25.71 -8.88 18.39
C SER A 393 -25.37 -10.09 19.28
N PRO A 394 -26.23 -10.54 20.22
CA PRO A 394 -25.92 -11.68 21.06
C PRO A 394 -25.79 -12.99 20.27
N ARG A 395 -26.54 -13.13 19.17
CA ARG A 395 -26.49 -14.33 18.31
C ARG A 395 -25.19 -14.41 17.52
N LEU A 396 -24.72 -13.28 16.99
CA LEU A 396 -23.41 -13.20 16.32
C LEU A 396 -22.27 -13.49 17.30
N ARG A 397 -22.32 -12.92 18.51
CA ARG A 397 -21.32 -13.18 19.56
C ARG A 397 -21.33 -14.63 20.02
N GLN A 398 -22.50 -15.25 20.13
CA GLN A 398 -22.61 -16.66 20.48
C GLN A 398 -22.00 -17.55 19.39
N PHE A 399 -22.26 -17.23 18.12
CA PHE A 399 -21.70 -17.96 16.99
C PHE A 399 -20.17 -17.85 16.96
N SER A 400 -19.62 -16.62 17.02
CA SER A 400 -18.17 -16.41 17.01
C SER A 400 -17.48 -17.06 18.21
N GLU A 401 -18.11 -17.03 19.39
CA GLU A 401 -17.56 -17.64 20.61
C GLU A 401 -17.53 -19.16 20.54
N HIS A 402 -18.57 -19.79 19.99
CA HIS A 402 -18.58 -21.23 19.74
C HIS A 402 -17.47 -21.65 18.76
N GLN A 403 -17.33 -20.92 17.66
CA GLN A 403 -16.29 -21.17 16.66
C GLN A 403 -14.88 -20.98 17.23
N ALA A 404 -14.66 -19.94 18.03
CA ALA A 404 -13.38 -19.74 18.71
C ALA A 404 -13.08 -20.84 19.75
N GLN A 405 -14.08 -21.45 20.38
CA GLN A 405 -13.88 -22.59 21.29
C GLN A 405 -13.43 -23.84 20.53
N GLU A 406 -14.09 -24.17 19.41
CA GLU A 406 -13.69 -25.28 18.53
C GLU A 406 -12.25 -25.11 18.01
N MET A 407 -11.85 -23.85 17.73
CA MET A 407 -10.50 -23.51 17.26
C MET A 407 -9.46 -23.34 18.38
N GLY A 408 -9.84 -23.41 19.67
CA GLY A 408 -8.94 -23.17 20.79
C GLY A 408 -8.50 -21.71 20.97
N LEU A 409 -9.21 -20.74 20.37
CA LEU A 409 -8.91 -19.30 20.34
C LEU A 409 -9.83 -18.46 21.24
N HIS A 410 -10.51 -19.10 22.19
CA HIS A 410 -11.53 -18.43 23.01
C HIS A 410 -10.97 -17.25 23.81
N ARG A 411 -9.73 -17.34 24.31
CA ARG A 411 -9.10 -16.27 25.10
C ARG A 411 -8.75 -15.06 24.23
N GLU A 412 -8.25 -15.32 23.03
CA GLU A 412 -7.84 -14.35 22.02
C GLU A 412 -9.07 -13.58 21.51
N LEU A 413 -10.18 -14.28 21.25
CA LEU A 413 -11.44 -13.66 20.86
C LEU A 413 -11.99 -12.75 21.98
N LEU A 414 -11.93 -13.17 23.25
CA LEU A 414 -12.36 -12.33 24.37
C LEU A 414 -11.46 -11.10 24.56
N ALA A 415 -10.15 -11.22 24.33
CA ALA A 415 -9.23 -10.09 24.36
C ALA A 415 -9.54 -9.09 23.24
N LEU A 416 -9.80 -9.56 22.02
CA LEU A 416 -10.26 -8.75 20.90
C LEU A 416 -11.60 -8.07 21.21
N ARG A 417 -12.57 -8.78 21.77
CA ARG A 417 -13.86 -8.21 22.18
C ARG A 417 -13.67 -7.09 23.21
N GLY A 418 -12.76 -7.29 24.17
CA GLY A 418 -12.36 -6.27 25.14
C GLY A 418 -11.78 -5.03 24.47
N SER A 419 -10.85 -5.20 23.53
CA SER A 419 -10.25 -4.07 22.79
C SER A 419 -11.27 -3.32 21.92
N ILE A 420 -12.15 -4.07 21.26
CA ILE A 420 -13.26 -3.51 20.46
C ILE A 420 -14.20 -2.69 21.34
N SER A 421 -14.52 -3.16 22.55
CA SER A 421 -15.35 -2.42 23.49
C SER A 421 -14.66 -1.19 24.07
N THR A 422 -13.35 -1.24 24.35
CA THR A 422 -12.60 -0.03 24.79
C THR A 422 -12.48 0.98 23.66
N ASP A 423 -12.17 0.54 22.43
CA ASP A 423 -12.14 1.39 21.25
C ASP A 423 -13.53 1.99 21.00
N ALA A 424 -14.61 1.22 21.13
CA ALA A 424 -16.00 1.72 21.03
C ALA A 424 -16.33 2.75 22.11
N THR A 425 -15.74 2.64 23.31
CA THR A 425 -15.96 3.59 24.41
C THR A 425 -15.13 4.87 24.22
N GLU A 426 -13.97 4.80 23.56
CA GLU A 426 -13.18 5.96 23.11
C GLU A 426 -13.73 6.58 21.80
N THR A 427 -14.42 5.81 20.95
CA THR A 427 -15.02 6.22 19.66
C THR A 427 -16.51 6.60 19.73
N VAL A 428 -17.07 6.84 20.93
CA VAL A 428 -18.33 7.60 21.08
C VAL A 428 -18.10 9.11 20.80
N ALA A 429 -16.91 9.51 20.31
CA ALA A 429 -16.75 10.79 19.64
C ALA A 429 -17.56 10.76 18.34
N PRO A 430 -18.44 11.74 18.10
CA PRO A 430 -19.39 11.66 17.01
C PRO A 430 -18.64 11.70 15.67
N ALA A 431 -19.10 10.88 14.71
CA ALA A 431 -18.47 10.71 13.41
C ALA A 431 -18.07 12.07 12.80
N ALA A 432 -16.78 12.33 12.66
CA ALA A 432 -16.26 13.54 12.05
C ALA A 432 -15.91 13.27 10.58
N ALA A 433 -16.26 14.21 9.70
CA ALA A 433 -15.85 14.20 8.31
C ALA A 433 -14.75 15.23 8.06
N SER A 434 -13.91 14.97 7.06
CA SER A 434 -12.82 15.86 6.69
C SER A 434 -12.71 16.03 5.19
N LEU A 435 -12.60 17.29 4.79
CA LEU A 435 -12.27 17.73 3.44
C LEU A 435 -10.90 18.42 3.49
N VAL A 436 -9.90 17.83 2.85
CA VAL A 436 -8.55 18.39 2.74
C VAL A 436 -8.35 18.99 1.36
N LEU A 437 -8.01 20.26 1.32
CA LEU A 437 -7.80 21.06 0.12
C LEU A 437 -6.35 21.51 0.07
N ARG A 438 -5.59 20.98 -0.87
CA ARG A 438 -4.21 21.43 -1.13
C ARG A 438 -4.22 22.46 -2.23
N LEU A 439 -3.70 23.65 -1.94
CA LEU A 439 -3.54 24.73 -2.92
C LEU A 439 -2.06 25.05 -3.08
N GLN A 440 -1.54 24.97 -4.29
CA GLN A 440 -0.16 25.34 -4.60
C GLN A 440 -0.07 26.09 -5.94
N PRO A 441 0.95 26.94 -6.14
CA PRO A 441 1.21 27.53 -7.46
C PRO A 441 1.37 26.46 -8.55
N HIS A 442 0.91 26.74 -9.77
CA HIS A 442 1.00 25.80 -10.91
C HIS A 442 2.46 25.49 -11.31
N GLY A 443 3.39 26.41 -11.06
CA GLY A 443 4.82 26.24 -11.28
C GLY A 443 5.32 26.61 -12.67
N VAL A 444 4.45 26.62 -13.69
CA VAL A 444 4.76 27.04 -15.07
C VAL A 444 4.10 28.37 -15.43
N GLU A 445 2.82 28.52 -15.10
CA GLU A 445 2.04 29.71 -15.43
C GLU A 445 1.93 30.60 -14.19
N PRO A 446 2.40 31.86 -14.26
CA PRO A 446 2.17 32.82 -13.19
C PRO A 446 0.66 33.04 -13.02
N ASP A 447 0.21 33.27 -11.79
CA ASP A 447 -1.19 33.52 -11.40
C ASP A 447 -2.15 32.31 -11.47
N LEU A 448 -1.71 31.15 -11.96
CA LEU A 448 -2.46 29.90 -11.84
C LEU A 448 -2.06 29.07 -10.63
N TYR A 449 -3.07 28.41 -10.05
CA TYR A 449 -2.94 27.55 -8.90
C TYR A 449 -3.53 26.17 -9.18
N LEU A 450 -2.89 25.15 -8.62
CA LEU A 450 -3.37 23.78 -8.61
C LEU A 450 -4.06 23.49 -7.27
N LEU A 451 -5.34 23.16 -7.33
CA LEU A 451 -6.15 22.67 -6.22
C LEU A 451 -6.29 21.14 -6.33
N SER A 452 -5.90 20.42 -5.28
CA SER A 452 -6.12 18.99 -5.13
C SER A 452 -6.99 18.73 -3.90
N GLU A 453 -7.91 17.79 -3.99
CA GLU A 453 -8.84 17.47 -2.91
C GLU A 453 -8.67 16.03 -2.37
N TRP A 454 -8.95 15.87 -1.08
CA TRP A 454 -9.15 14.57 -0.45
C TRP A 454 -10.33 14.64 0.50
N ARG A 455 -11.11 13.57 0.58
CA ARG A 455 -12.27 13.49 1.48
C ARG A 455 -12.27 12.20 2.28
N GLN A 456 -12.76 12.29 3.51
CA GLN A 456 -13.00 11.13 4.36
C GLN A 456 -14.23 11.36 5.23
N ALA A 457 -15.20 10.45 5.15
CA ALA A 457 -16.30 10.35 6.10
C ALA A 457 -15.98 9.27 7.13
N ASN A 458 -16.25 9.56 8.41
CA ASN A 458 -16.38 8.59 9.49
C ASN A 458 -15.43 7.38 9.44
N SER A 459 -14.17 7.56 9.90
CA SER A 459 -13.26 6.42 10.01
C SER A 459 -12.28 6.57 11.16
N ALA A 460 -12.04 5.48 11.90
CA ALA A 460 -11.06 5.39 12.98
C ALA A 460 -9.60 5.47 12.48
N THR A 461 -9.38 5.27 11.18
CA THR A 461 -8.05 5.33 10.55
C THR A 461 -8.03 6.39 9.46
N TRP A 462 -6.94 7.15 9.37
CA TRP A 462 -6.77 8.18 8.34
C TRP A 462 -6.35 7.54 7.01
N SER A 463 -7.27 7.48 6.05
CA SER A 463 -7.09 6.95 4.69
C SER A 463 -7.99 7.70 3.70
N PRO A 464 -7.70 8.99 3.45
CA PRO A 464 -8.63 9.86 2.75
C PRO A 464 -8.62 9.57 1.24
N GLN A 465 -9.79 9.62 0.62
CA GLN A 465 -9.98 9.37 -0.80
C GLN A 465 -9.58 10.61 -1.59
N ARG A 466 -8.64 10.46 -2.53
CA ARG A 466 -8.24 11.54 -3.43
C ARG A 466 -9.31 11.80 -4.49
N GLY A 467 -9.69 13.07 -4.66
CA GLY A 467 -10.57 13.52 -5.73
C GLY A 467 -9.81 14.09 -6.92
N HIS A 468 -10.42 15.05 -7.60
CA HIS A 468 -9.91 15.58 -8.86
C HIS A 468 -8.96 16.77 -8.64
N ASP A 469 -8.02 16.93 -9.57
CA ASP A 469 -7.17 18.11 -9.63
C ASP A 469 -7.86 19.19 -10.48
N TYR A 470 -7.82 20.43 -10.01
CA TYR A 470 -8.35 21.59 -10.71
C TYR A 470 -7.29 22.67 -10.81
N THR A 471 -7.15 23.29 -11.98
CA THR A 471 -6.21 24.39 -12.22
C THR A 471 -6.99 25.63 -12.61
N GLY A 472 -6.69 26.76 -11.96
CA GLY A 472 -7.35 28.04 -12.23
C GLY A 472 -6.70 29.20 -11.49
N ASN A 473 -7.15 30.41 -11.77
CA ASN A 473 -6.73 31.59 -11.01
C ASN A 473 -7.38 31.62 -9.62
N LEU A 474 -6.91 32.48 -8.71
CA LEU A 474 -7.40 32.47 -7.33
C LEU A 474 -8.91 32.73 -7.19
N ALA A 475 -9.54 33.49 -8.10
CA ALA A 475 -10.99 33.71 -8.08
C ALA A 475 -11.75 32.45 -8.49
N GLU A 476 -11.29 31.74 -9.51
CA GLU A 476 -11.83 30.44 -9.93
C GLU A 476 -11.65 29.37 -8.85
N ILE A 477 -10.48 29.34 -8.20
CA ILE A 477 -10.23 28.45 -7.05
C ILE A 477 -11.22 28.71 -5.93
N ARG A 478 -11.52 29.98 -5.60
CA ARG A 478 -12.50 30.32 -4.54
C ARG A 478 -13.89 29.77 -4.85
N VAL A 479 -14.36 29.95 -6.08
CA VAL A 479 -15.65 29.40 -6.53
C VAL A 479 -15.63 27.88 -6.43
N ARG A 480 -14.57 27.25 -6.93
CA ARG A 480 -14.43 25.80 -6.89
C ARG A 480 -14.42 25.25 -5.47
N VAL A 481 -13.72 25.90 -4.53
CA VAL A 481 -13.74 25.51 -3.12
C VAL A 481 -15.14 25.65 -2.53
N GLY A 482 -15.87 26.72 -2.86
CA GLY A 482 -17.27 26.87 -2.46
C GLY A 482 -18.16 25.71 -2.91
N GLU A 483 -17.99 25.24 -4.15
CA GLU A 483 -18.71 24.05 -4.68
C GLU A 483 -18.33 22.76 -3.93
N LEU A 484 -17.04 22.56 -3.64
CA LEU A 484 -16.56 21.36 -2.95
C LEU A 484 -17.06 21.31 -1.49
N VAL A 485 -17.11 22.47 -0.83
CA VAL A 485 -17.67 22.60 0.51
C VAL A 485 -19.18 22.34 0.49
N GLY A 486 -19.92 22.91 -0.47
CA GLY A 486 -21.36 22.61 -0.62
C GLY A 486 -21.63 21.12 -0.90
N GLN A 487 -20.76 20.45 -1.64
CA GLN A 487 -20.85 18.99 -1.86
C GLN A 487 -20.52 18.17 -0.61
N ALA A 488 -19.83 18.75 0.39
CA ALA A 488 -19.44 18.05 1.61
C ALA A 488 -20.65 17.51 2.37
N GLU A 489 -21.72 18.30 2.47
CA GLU A 489 -22.96 17.90 3.13
C GLU A 489 -23.57 16.62 2.54
N GLY A 490 -23.45 16.43 1.22
CA GLY A 490 -24.01 15.26 0.55
C GLY A 490 -23.31 13.95 0.89
N TRP A 491 -21.98 13.94 0.98
CA TRP A 491 -21.22 12.72 1.32
C TRP A 491 -20.90 12.59 2.81
N ALA A 492 -21.08 13.65 3.59
CA ALA A 492 -20.88 13.68 5.04
C ALA A 492 -22.21 13.78 5.81
N GLU A 493 -23.35 13.41 5.21
CA GLU A 493 -24.70 13.56 5.79
C GLU A 493 -24.86 13.01 7.23
N ASN A 494 -24.08 11.98 7.58
CA ASN A 494 -24.13 11.31 8.88
C ASN A 494 -23.03 11.81 9.86
N ALA A 495 -22.23 12.79 9.44
CA ALA A 495 -21.19 13.36 10.27
C ALA A 495 -21.75 14.45 11.18
N SER A 496 -21.30 14.47 12.43
CA SER A 496 -21.67 15.51 13.40
C SER A 496 -20.96 16.84 13.17
N THR A 497 -19.79 16.78 12.54
CA THR A 497 -18.92 17.93 12.25
C THR A 497 -18.15 17.66 10.97
N ILE A 498 -17.99 18.71 10.15
CA ILE A 498 -17.16 18.69 8.95
C ILE A 498 -15.97 19.63 9.20
N SER A 499 -14.76 19.08 9.06
CA SER A 499 -13.51 19.84 9.13
C SER A 499 -12.98 20.12 7.73
N ILE A 500 -12.60 21.37 7.48
CA ILE A 500 -12.00 21.82 6.22
C ILE A 500 -10.55 22.17 6.48
N GLU A 501 -9.63 21.39 5.92
CA GLU A 501 -8.20 21.58 6.10
C GLU A 501 -7.55 22.13 4.83
N PHE A 502 -6.91 23.29 4.93
CA PHE A 502 -6.14 23.86 3.82
C PHE A 502 -4.66 23.56 3.96
N LEU A 503 -4.11 22.74 3.06
CA LEU A 503 -2.68 22.49 2.97
C LEU A 503 -2.05 23.51 2.02
N LEU A 504 -1.37 24.51 2.59
CA LEU A 504 -0.86 25.68 1.87
C LEU A 504 0.67 25.77 1.96
N PRO A 505 1.37 26.21 0.89
CA PRO A 505 2.75 26.63 0.99
C PRO A 505 2.87 27.92 1.79
N LYS A 506 4.07 28.19 2.31
CA LYS A 506 4.41 29.37 3.12
C LYS A 506 4.01 30.72 2.50
N ASP A 507 4.02 30.83 1.17
CA ASP A 507 3.63 32.04 0.45
C ASP A 507 2.12 32.31 0.48
N LEU A 508 1.31 31.28 0.77
CA LEU A 508 -0.15 31.34 0.76
C LEU A 508 -0.75 31.19 2.16
N LEU A 509 0.06 31.00 3.21
CA LEU A 509 -0.43 30.80 4.57
C LEU A 509 -1.32 31.95 5.06
N ASN A 510 -1.04 33.19 4.65
CA ASN A 510 -1.86 34.35 5.06
C ASN A 510 -3.12 34.57 4.20
N LEU A 511 -3.51 33.64 3.32
CA LEU A 511 -4.76 33.73 2.56
C LEU A 511 -6.00 33.61 3.46
N PRO A 512 -7.05 34.43 3.27
CA PRO A 512 -8.27 34.42 4.06
C PRO A 512 -9.22 33.30 3.62
N VAL A 513 -8.76 32.05 3.71
CA VAL A 513 -9.52 30.88 3.21
C VAL A 513 -10.82 30.67 3.99
N GLU A 514 -10.85 30.93 5.29
CA GLU A 514 -12.04 30.87 6.13
C GLU A 514 -13.09 31.93 5.77
N GLN A 515 -12.69 33.00 5.07
CA GLN A 515 -13.59 34.04 4.56
C GLN A 515 -14.13 33.71 3.17
N TRP A 516 -13.72 32.60 2.56
CA TRP A 516 -14.28 32.16 1.29
C TRP A 516 -15.72 31.70 1.49
N LEU A 517 -16.54 31.84 0.46
CA LEU A 517 -17.97 31.61 0.56
C LEU A 517 -18.29 30.15 0.18
N ALA A 518 -19.12 29.49 0.99
CA ALA A 518 -19.73 28.22 0.61
C ALA A 518 -20.75 28.45 -0.51
N ALA A 519 -20.88 27.50 -1.44
CA ALA A 519 -22.02 27.49 -2.36
C ALA A 519 -23.29 27.14 -1.56
N SER A 520 -24.12 28.14 -1.28
CA SER A 520 -25.39 28.03 -0.54
C SER A 520 -26.55 28.45 -1.42
N ASP A 521 -27.72 27.84 -1.21
CA ASP A 521 -28.89 28.01 -2.08
C ASP A 521 -29.54 29.41 -1.98
N GLU A 522 -29.27 30.21 -0.92
CA GLU A 522 -29.90 31.54 -0.76
C GLU A 522 -29.01 32.64 -0.15
N VAL A 523 -28.09 32.33 0.76
CA VAL A 523 -27.22 33.33 1.43
C VAL A 523 -25.78 32.81 1.50
N ALA A 524 -24.85 33.55 0.90
CA ALA A 524 -23.44 33.20 0.92
C ALA A 524 -22.83 33.53 2.29
N THR A 525 -22.44 32.50 3.04
CA THR A 525 -21.75 32.61 4.32
C THR A 525 -20.27 32.24 4.17
N PRO A 526 -19.36 32.94 4.87
CA PRO A 526 -17.98 32.51 5.05
C PRO A 526 -17.89 31.08 5.60
N ILE A 527 -17.09 30.22 4.97
CA ILE A 527 -16.92 28.82 5.38
C ILE A 527 -16.45 28.67 6.83
N GLY A 528 -15.71 29.66 7.35
CA GLY A 528 -15.19 29.66 8.72
C GLY A 528 -16.23 29.87 9.81
N ILE A 529 -17.49 30.18 9.45
CA ILE A 529 -18.61 30.33 10.37
C ILE A 529 -19.35 29.00 10.54
N ASP A 530 -19.51 28.25 9.44
CA ASP A 530 -20.30 27.00 9.43
C ASP A 530 -19.42 25.75 9.63
N TYR A 531 -18.12 25.85 9.34
CA TYR A 531 -17.19 24.71 9.35
C TYR A 531 -15.93 24.95 10.19
N LEU A 532 -15.36 23.85 10.70
CA LEU A 532 -14.06 23.88 11.38
C LEU A 532 -12.93 24.02 10.36
N VAL A 533 -12.50 25.26 10.11
CA VAL A 533 -11.43 25.56 9.14
C VAL A 533 -10.06 25.62 9.83
N SER A 534 -9.10 24.86 9.32
CA SER A 534 -7.70 24.90 9.77
C SER A 534 -6.70 25.00 8.62
N LEU A 535 -5.55 25.62 8.90
CA LEU A 535 -4.42 25.73 7.98
C LEU A 535 -3.36 24.67 8.31
N ARG A 536 -2.67 24.18 7.29
CA ARG A 536 -1.54 23.22 7.39
C ARG A 536 -0.41 23.62 6.46
N SER A 537 0.83 23.29 6.84
CA SER A 537 2.01 23.61 6.04
C SER A 537 2.33 22.51 5.03
N LEU A 538 2.31 22.87 3.74
CA LEU A 538 2.70 21.98 2.66
C LEU A 538 4.19 21.60 2.70
N GLU A 539 5.08 22.53 3.08
CA GLU A 539 6.51 22.22 3.19
C GLU A 539 6.77 21.20 4.31
N ARG A 540 6.03 21.29 5.41
CA ARG A 540 6.21 20.41 6.55
C ARG A 540 5.74 18.98 6.26
N SER A 541 4.70 18.80 5.45
CA SER A 541 4.29 17.46 5.02
C SER A 541 5.38 16.75 4.23
N ARG A 542 6.12 17.49 3.38
CA ARG A 542 7.18 16.96 2.51
C ARG A 542 8.53 16.75 3.20
N ASP A 543 8.85 17.57 4.20
CA ASP A 543 10.16 17.54 4.87
C ASP A 543 10.24 16.50 5.99
N ARG A 544 10.62 15.26 5.62
CA ARG A 544 10.74 14.12 6.54
C ARG A 544 11.74 14.35 7.69
N GLU A 545 12.77 15.16 7.51
CA GLU A 545 13.78 15.39 8.55
C GLU A 545 13.18 16.12 9.76
N LYS A 546 12.14 16.91 9.53
CA LYS A 546 11.42 17.66 10.57
C LYS A 546 10.33 16.85 11.28
N HIS A 547 9.94 15.67 10.74
CA HIS A 547 8.82 14.87 11.26
C HIS A 547 9.05 14.36 12.68
N ARG A 548 10.30 14.06 13.07
CA ARG A 548 10.59 13.59 14.44
C ARG A 548 10.19 14.62 15.50
N ARG A 549 10.63 15.87 15.34
CA ARG A 549 10.33 16.96 16.30
C ARG A 549 8.86 17.31 16.30
N TRP A 550 8.24 17.26 15.12
CA TRP A 550 6.80 17.45 14.95
C TRP A 550 5.99 16.40 15.73
N ARG A 551 6.24 15.10 15.50
CA ARG A 551 5.56 14.02 16.23
C ARG A 551 5.78 14.12 17.74
N GLN A 552 6.97 14.49 18.19
CA GLN A 552 7.23 14.67 19.63
C GLN A 552 6.36 15.75 20.27
N ARG A 553 6.26 16.93 19.66
CA ARG A 553 5.38 18.00 20.18
C ARG A 553 3.90 17.68 19.99
N TRP A 554 3.55 16.96 18.92
CA TRP A 554 2.19 16.48 18.70
C TRP A 554 1.75 15.51 19.80
N SER A 555 2.57 14.51 20.15
CA SER A 555 2.30 13.61 21.28
C SER A 555 2.16 14.36 22.59
N HIS A 556 2.93 15.43 22.79
CA HIS A 556 2.76 16.29 23.97
C HIS A 556 1.43 17.04 23.96
N LEU A 557 1.04 17.65 22.84
CA LEU A 557 -0.27 18.27 22.67
C LEU A 557 -1.40 17.26 22.96
N GLN A 558 -1.35 16.07 22.37
CA GLN A 558 -2.33 15.00 22.62
C GLN A 558 -2.42 14.62 24.11
N SER A 559 -1.29 14.58 24.82
CA SER A 559 -1.29 14.37 26.26
C SER A 559 -1.98 15.51 27.03
N LEU A 560 -1.79 16.77 26.63
CA LEU A 560 -2.45 17.92 27.23
C LEU A 560 -3.97 17.88 27.00
N LEU A 561 -4.39 17.51 25.78
CA LEU A 561 -5.80 17.38 25.42
C LEU A 561 -6.51 16.30 26.23
N ARG A 562 -5.86 15.16 26.46
CA ARG A 562 -6.42 14.06 27.29
C ARG A 562 -6.50 14.40 28.78
N ALA A 563 -5.61 15.26 29.27
CA ALA A 563 -5.55 15.64 30.68
C ALA A 563 -6.67 16.62 31.10
N GLY A 564 -7.40 17.23 30.15
CA GLY A 564 -8.58 18.07 30.40
C GLY A 564 -8.30 19.48 30.97
N ASP A 565 -7.35 19.62 31.90
CA ASP A 565 -7.11 20.84 32.71
C ASP A 565 -5.64 21.31 32.71
N SER A 566 -4.87 21.05 31.65
CA SER A 566 -3.45 21.44 31.64
C SER A 566 -3.24 22.97 31.58
N PRO A 567 -2.22 23.50 32.29
CA PRO A 567 -1.93 24.94 32.30
C PRO A 567 -1.49 25.42 30.92
N VAL A 568 -2.42 26.04 30.21
CA VAL A 568 -2.24 26.45 28.82
C VAL A 568 -1.14 27.52 28.67
N GLU A 569 -0.82 28.24 29.74
CA GLU A 569 0.23 29.27 29.76
C GLU A 569 1.64 28.74 29.42
N GLU A 570 2.00 27.53 29.87
CA GLU A 570 3.32 26.95 29.57
C GLU A 570 3.37 26.32 28.17
N ALA A 571 2.21 25.95 27.63
CA ALA A 571 2.03 25.31 26.34
C ALA A 571 1.96 26.31 25.17
N VAL A 572 1.61 27.58 25.44
CA VAL A 572 1.43 28.63 24.44
C VAL A 572 2.49 29.70 24.57
N HIS A 573 3.36 29.83 23.57
CA HIS A 573 4.31 30.94 23.50
C HIS A 573 3.72 32.09 22.71
N ARG A 574 3.78 33.30 23.26
CA ARG A 574 3.40 34.54 22.58
C ARG A 574 4.66 35.28 22.15
N SER A 575 4.88 35.42 20.86
CA SER A 575 6.02 36.18 20.35
C SER A 575 5.82 37.68 20.62
N GLN A 576 6.90 38.35 21.01
CA GLN A 576 6.95 39.80 21.17
C GLN A 576 8.20 40.32 20.47
N LEU A 577 8.09 41.42 19.73
CA LEU A 577 9.20 42.01 18.98
C LEU A 577 10.24 42.65 19.91
N ASP A 578 11.10 41.82 20.50
CA ASP A 578 12.06 42.20 21.54
C ASP A 578 13.44 42.62 20.97
N GLY A 579 13.41 43.51 19.98
CA GLY A 579 14.59 44.11 19.35
C GLY A 579 15.28 43.21 18.31
N PRO A 580 16.51 43.54 17.89
CA PRO A 580 17.16 42.97 16.68
C PRO A 580 17.55 41.49 16.81
N ARG A 581 17.49 40.92 18.02
CA ARG A 581 17.78 39.50 18.29
C ARG A 581 16.53 38.64 18.51
N HIS A 582 15.36 39.17 18.17
CA HIS A 582 14.06 38.52 18.38
C HIS A 582 14.04 37.08 17.86
N LEU A 583 14.34 36.87 16.58
CA LEU A 583 14.29 35.56 15.93
C LEU A 583 15.26 34.55 16.56
N GLN A 584 16.47 34.99 16.95
CA GLN A 584 17.43 34.13 17.64
C GLN A 584 16.96 33.75 19.04
N LYS A 585 16.31 34.67 19.77
CA LYS A 585 15.70 34.39 21.07
C LYS A 585 14.56 33.38 20.92
N LEU A 586 13.72 33.51 19.89
CA LEU A 586 12.62 32.59 19.61
C LEU A 586 13.13 31.18 19.28
N ASP A 587 14.11 31.02 18.38
CA ASP A 587 14.70 29.71 18.03
C ASP A 587 15.31 29.05 19.28
N ALA A 588 16.04 29.80 20.11
CA ALA A 588 16.60 29.30 21.36
C ALA A 588 15.51 28.91 22.39
N ARG A 589 14.48 29.73 22.55
CA ARG A 589 13.35 29.47 23.45
C ARG A 589 12.62 28.19 23.08
N LEU A 590 12.28 28.02 21.80
CA LEU A 590 11.59 26.82 21.32
C LEU A 590 12.50 25.58 21.42
N ALA A 591 13.80 25.71 21.16
CA ALA A 591 14.75 24.60 21.35
C ALA A 591 14.82 24.11 22.81
N LEU A 592 14.77 25.04 23.78
CA LEU A 592 14.80 24.73 25.21
C LEU A 592 13.44 24.23 25.74
N ALA A 593 12.35 24.89 25.36
CA ALA A 593 11.01 24.61 25.86
C ALA A 593 10.24 23.68 24.91
N LYS A 594 10.43 22.37 25.11
CA LYS A 594 9.73 21.33 24.34
C LYS A 594 8.24 21.23 24.65
N SER A 595 7.79 21.81 25.77
CA SER A 595 6.38 21.87 26.18
C SER A 595 5.55 22.85 25.35
N VAL A 596 6.18 23.81 24.67
CA VAL A 596 5.46 24.78 23.83
C VAL A 596 4.86 24.10 22.61
N VAL A 597 3.54 24.00 22.52
CA VAL A 597 2.83 23.35 21.39
C VAL A 597 2.05 24.33 20.53
N ALA A 598 1.85 25.57 21.00
CA ALA A 598 1.27 26.64 20.21
C ALA A 598 2.15 27.90 20.20
N LEU A 599 2.16 28.61 19.07
CA LEU A 599 2.83 29.90 18.90
C LEU A 599 1.83 30.96 18.45
N VAL A 600 1.77 32.08 19.16
CA VAL A 600 1.07 33.30 18.72
C VAL A 600 2.09 34.21 18.05
N LEU A 601 1.89 34.51 16.77
CA LEU A 601 2.83 35.30 15.98
C LEU A 601 2.81 36.78 16.40
N SER A 602 3.94 37.45 16.24
CA SER A 602 4.06 38.89 16.52
C SER A 602 3.79 39.77 15.31
N ASP A 603 3.75 39.18 14.11
CA ASP A 603 3.59 39.85 12.82
C ASP A 603 2.93 38.84 11.84
N PRO A 604 2.06 39.26 10.91
CA PRO A 604 1.47 38.33 9.94
C PRO A 604 2.51 37.73 8.98
N PRO A 605 2.34 36.46 8.56
CA PRO A 605 3.21 35.82 7.57
C PRO A 605 2.83 36.23 6.13
N ALA A 606 2.62 37.53 5.89
CA ALA A 606 2.14 38.08 4.62
C ALA A 606 3.24 38.13 3.54
N ASP A 607 4.35 38.80 3.84
CA ASP A 607 5.44 39.04 2.90
C ASP A 607 6.63 38.10 3.09
N ARG A 608 7.47 37.97 2.07
CA ARG A 608 8.69 37.15 2.14
C ARG A 608 9.67 37.61 3.22
N GLU A 609 9.67 38.91 3.50
CA GLU A 609 10.56 39.57 4.47
C GLU A 609 9.87 39.83 5.82
N SER A 610 8.59 39.45 5.98
CA SER A 610 7.88 39.69 7.24
C SER A 610 8.48 38.86 8.37
N ILE A 611 8.47 39.43 9.57
CA ILE A 611 8.96 38.75 10.76
C ILE A 611 8.09 37.52 11.03
N GLY A 612 6.78 37.65 10.81
CA GLY A 612 5.81 36.56 10.95
C GLY A 612 6.17 35.32 10.15
N ARG A 613 6.64 35.51 8.91
CA ARG A 613 7.04 34.40 8.05
C ARG A 613 8.30 33.69 8.55
N MET A 614 9.23 34.46 9.11
CA MET A 614 10.45 33.92 9.74
C MET A 614 10.11 33.18 11.04
N GLU A 615 9.16 33.69 11.83
CA GLU A 615 8.63 33.00 13.03
C GLU A 615 7.98 31.66 12.68
N VAL A 616 7.13 31.63 11.66
CA VAL A 616 6.53 30.39 11.13
C VAL A 616 7.62 29.39 10.76
N ALA A 617 8.65 29.81 10.02
CA ALA A 617 9.75 28.92 9.62
C ALA A 617 10.49 28.32 10.84
N ILE A 618 10.75 29.12 11.88
CA ILE A 618 11.37 28.67 13.14
C ILE A 618 10.45 27.69 13.86
N ALA A 619 9.15 27.98 13.92
CA ALA A 619 8.15 27.16 14.59
C ALA A 619 7.98 25.79 13.91
N LEU A 620 7.87 25.75 12.58
CA LEU A 620 7.81 24.52 11.79
C LEU A 620 9.10 23.68 11.96
N LYS A 621 10.28 24.31 11.91
CA LYS A 621 11.59 23.66 12.19
C LYS A 621 11.67 23.08 13.60
N SER A 622 11.06 23.77 14.57
CA SER A 622 11.05 23.37 15.98
C SER A 622 9.98 22.33 16.31
N GLY A 623 9.10 22.01 15.37
CA GLY A 623 8.06 21.01 15.54
C GLY A 623 6.77 21.54 16.17
N VAL A 624 6.56 22.85 16.28
CA VAL A 624 5.34 23.44 16.89
C VAL A 624 4.11 23.15 16.01
N PRO A 625 3.09 22.42 16.49
CA PRO A 625 1.94 22.02 15.66
C PRO A 625 0.86 23.09 15.50
N VAL A 626 0.74 24.05 16.43
CA VAL A 626 -0.32 25.06 16.41
C VAL A 626 0.26 26.47 16.26
N MET A 627 -0.30 27.29 15.37
CA MET A 627 0.07 28.70 15.25
C MET A 627 -1.17 29.58 15.09
N ILE A 628 -1.17 30.74 15.72
CA ILE A 628 -2.29 31.69 15.72
C ILE A 628 -1.77 33.08 15.36
N TRP A 629 -2.44 33.77 14.45
CA TRP A 629 -2.09 35.15 14.11
C TRP A 629 -3.30 35.92 13.59
N HIS A 630 -3.16 37.23 13.58
CA HIS A 630 -4.08 38.15 12.94
C HIS A 630 -3.54 38.54 11.56
N ARG A 631 -4.37 38.54 10.52
CA ARG A 631 -3.94 38.76 9.12
C ARG A 631 -3.27 40.10 8.85
N HIS A 632 -3.66 41.12 9.61
CA HIS A 632 -3.23 42.51 9.42
C HIS A 632 -2.41 43.06 10.60
N ASP A 633 -3.00 43.07 11.80
CA ASP A 633 -2.36 43.60 13.02
C ASP A 633 -2.26 42.55 14.16
N CYS A 634 -1.09 41.92 14.29
CA CYS A 634 -0.79 40.99 15.38
C CYS A 634 -0.45 41.68 16.71
N ALA A 635 -0.25 43.01 16.74
CA ALA A 635 0.07 43.76 17.94
C ALA A 635 -1.19 44.33 18.64
N ALA A 636 -2.35 44.24 17.98
CA ALA A 636 -3.61 44.74 18.51
C ALA A 636 -3.96 44.08 19.85
N LYS A 637 -4.31 44.91 20.86
CA LYS A 637 -4.77 44.42 22.16
C LYS A 637 -6.04 43.56 22.05
N ALA A 638 -6.93 43.92 21.12
CA ALA A 638 -8.14 43.16 20.84
C ALA A 638 -7.83 41.75 20.33
N PHE A 639 -6.78 41.60 19.50
CA PHE A 639 -6.32 40.29 19.06
C PHE A 639 -5.78 39.45 20.22
N HIS A 640 -4.92 40.03 21.07
CA HIS A 640 -4.41 39.30 22.23
C HIS A 640 -5.51 38.86 23.20
N ALA A 641 -6.49 39.72 23.48
CA ALA A 641 -7.66 39.37 24.29
C ALA A 641 -8.46 38.23 23.66
N ALA A 642 -8.71 38.29 22.35
CA ALA A 642 -9.39 37.21 21.63
C ALA A 642 -8.60 35.89 21.69
N VAL A 643 -7.27 35.92 21.58
CA VAL A 643 -6.44 34.72 21.73
C VAL A 643 -6.52 34.15 23.14
N ASP A 644 -6.55 35.00 24.18
CA ASP A 644 -6.69 34.55 25.56
C ASP A 644 -8.04 33.85 25.78
N ASP A 645 -9.13 34.37 25.20
CA ASP A 645 -10.45 33.73 25.24
C ASP A 645 -10.48 32.39 24.49
N LEU A 646 -9.89 32.34 23.29
CA LEU A 646 -9.82 31.13 22.45
C LEU A 646 -9.08 29.98 23.12
N VAL A 647 -8.02 30.33 23.84
CA VAL A 647 -7.10 29.39 24.49
C VAL A 647 -7.57 29.06 25.92
N GLY A 648 -8.36 29.94 26.55
CA GLY A 648 -8.90 29.77 27.89
C GLY A 648 -10.14 28.86 27.96
N ASP A 649 -11.12 29.01 27.06
CA ASP A 649 -12.37 28.24 27.10
C ASP A 649 -12.20 26.81 26.59
N GLY A 650 -11.96 25.84 27.49
CA GLY A 650 -11.77 24.43 27.13
C GLY A 650 -10.40 24.11 26.52
N GLY A 651 -9.44 25.03 26.63
CA GLY A 651 -8.06 24.83 26.23
C GLY A 651 -7.86 24.71 24.72
N LEU A 652 -6.68 24.20 24.33
CA LEU A 652 -6.35 23.97 22.92
C LEU A 652 -7.25 22.94 22.23
N GLY A 653 -8.01 22.12 22.97
CA GLY A 653 -8.91 21.10 22.41
C GLY A 653 -10.12 21.69 21.71
N LYS A 654 -10.60 22.84 22.17
CA LYS A 654 -11.73 23.57 21.55
C LYS A 654 -11.28 24.73 20.67
N LEU A 655 -9.99 24.86 20.37
CA LEU A 655 -9.44 26.03 19.68
C LEU A 655 -10.15 26.33 18.34
N LEU A 656 -10.37 25.31 17.51
CA LEU A 656 -11.05 25.48 16.21
C LEU A 656 -12.54 25.80 16.38
N GLU A 657 -13.23 25.18 17.35
CA GLU A 657 -14.63 25.48 17.67
C GLU A 657 -14.77 26.92 18.19
N ASN A 658 -13.86 27.36 19.05
CA ASN A 658 -13.87 28.71 19.59
C ASN A 658 -13.51 29.74 18.51
N ALA A 659 -12.62 29.41 17.57
CA ALA A 659 -12.33 30.26 16.42
C ALA A 659 -13.56 30.41 15.51
N MET A 660 -14.29 29.33 15.28
CA MET A 660 -15.57 29.34 14.55
C MET A 660 -16.62 30.22 15.25
N LYS A 661 -16.79 30.06 16.58
CA LYS A 661 -17.67 30.92 17.39
C LYS A 661 -17.27 32.40 17.31
N LEU A 662 -15.97 32.71 17.42
CA LEU A 662 -15.45 34.07 17.37
C LEU A 662 -15.70 34.72 16.00
N ARG A 663 -15.62 33.95 14.91
CA ARG A 663 -15.98 34.41 13.55
C ARG A 663 -17.49 34.69 13.45
N GLY A 664 -18.33 33.82 14.01
CA GLY A 664 -19.78 34.05 14.08
C GLY A 664 -20.13 35.31 14.88
N GLN A 665 -19.44 35.56 16.01
CA GLN A 665 -19.61 36.78 16.80
C GLN A 665 -19.21 38.04 16.01
N ALA A 666 -18.13 37.96 15.22
CA ALA A 666 -17.70 39.05 14.36
C ALA A 666 -18.79 39.44 13.34
N GLN A 667 -19.46 38.45 12.74
CA GLN A 667 -20.55 38.66 11.79
C GLN A 667 -21.76 39.35 12.41
N CYS A 668 -21.97 39.16 13.72
CA CYS A 668 -23.04 39.80 14.50
C CYS A 668 -22.64 41.17 15.08
N SER A 669 -21.39 41.60 14.92
CA SER A 669 -20.88 42.86 15.48
C SER A 669 -21.26 44.06 14.60
N ASP A 670 -21.46 45.22 15.23
CA ASP A 670 -21.71 46.49 14.52
C ASP A 670 -20.54 46.90 13.61
N ASP A 671 -19.31 46.49 13.96
CA ASP A 671 -18.09 46.72 13.17
C ASP A 671 -17.40 45.37 12.89
N CYS A 672 -17.97 44.62 11.94
CA CYS A 672 -17.51 43.31 11.53
C CYS A 672 -16.03 43.31 11.10
N ASP A 673 -15.59 44.29 10.31
CA ASP A 673 -14.23 44.32 9.77
C ASP A 673 -13.18 44.61 10.86
N ALA A 674 -13.51 45.41 11.87
CA ALA A 674 -12.59 45.69 12.98
C ALA A 674 -12.54 44.56 14.02
N HIS A 675 -13.49 43.63 13.99
CA HIS A 675 -13.55 42.56 14.97
C HIS A 675 -12.43 41.52 14.74
N PRO A 676 -11.65 41.13 15.78
CA PRO A 676 -10.50 40.24 15.61
C PRO A 676 -10.87 38.87 15.03
N GLY A 677 -12.11 38.41 15.25
CA GLY A 677 -12.64 37.18 14.68
C GLY A 677 -12.62 37.13 13.15
N THR A 678 -12.78 38.28 12.48
CA THR A 678 -12.80 38.36 11.00
C THR A 678 -11.44 38.06 10.38
N HIS A 679 -10.37 38.30 11.12
CA HIS A 679 -9.00 38.24 10.60
C HIS A 679 -8.12 37.22 11.31
N ILE A 680 -8.70 36.35 12.15
CA ILE A 680 -7.93 35.35 12.88
C ILE A 680 -7.69 34.09 12.04
N SER A 681 -6.42 33.69 12.01
CA SER A 681 -5.96 32.48 11.33
C SER A 681 -5.44 31.47 12.34
N VAL A 682 -5.76 30.19 12.13
CA VAL A 682 -5.28 29.09 12.95
C VAL A 682 -4.66 28.03 12.06
N LEU A 683 -3.36 27.78 12.26
CA LEU A 683 -2.66 26.63 11.72
C LEU A 683 -2.72 25.51 12.76
N TRP A 684 -3.22 24.34 12.33
CA TRP A 684 -3.36 23.15 13.14
C TRP A 684 -2.84 21.95 12.35
N ASP A 685 -1.62 21.53 12.66
CA ASP A 685 -0.88 20.59 11.80
C ASP A 685 -0.65 19.24 12.48
N ASP A 686 -1.49 18.28 12.11
CA ASP A 686 -1.46 16.90 12.59
C ASP A 686 -0.53 16.02 11.72
N PRO A 687 0.54 15.42 12.28
CA PRO A 687 1.47 14.53 11.56
C PRO A 687 0.87 13.22 11.09
N ASP A 688 -0.25 12.81 11.66
CA ASP A 688 -0.91 11.54 11.35
C ASP A 688 -1.95 11.70 10.23
N ARG A 689 -2.32 12.95 9.90
CA ARG A 689 -3.25 13.28 8.80
C ARG A 689 -2.57 13.55 7.46
N GLN A 690 -1.58 12.75 7.06
CA GLN A 690 -0.90 12.96 5.77
C GLN A 690 -1.76 12.48 4.59
N VAL A 691 -1.79 13.24 3.49
CA VAL A 691 -2.56 12.95 2.26
C VAL A 691 -1.67 12.58 1.05
N GLU A 692 -0.35 12.53 1.26
CA GLU A 692 0.65 12.20 0.24
C GLU A 692 1.15 10.75 0.44
N PRO A 693 1.28 9.91 -0.59
CA PRO A 693 2.54 9.19 -0.77
C PRO A 693 3.57 10.21 -1.28
N LEU A 694 4.84 10.14 -0.86
CA LEU A 694 5.90 10.87 -1.57
C LEU A 694 6.05 10.29 -2.99
N PRO A 695 5.67 10.99 -4.07
CA PRO A 695 6.34 10.75 -5.35
C PRO A 695 7.80 11.16 -5.17
N GLN A 696 8.73 10.31 -5.64
CA GLN A 696 10.11 10.71 -5.85
C GLN A 696 10.10 12.05 -6.60
N GLU A 697 10.79 13.03 -6.03
CA GLU A 697 10.95 14.35 -6.61
C GLU A 697 11.34 14.21 -8.08
N VAL A 698 10.45 14.64 -8.95
CA VAL A 698 10.80 15.11 -10.28
C VAL A 698 11.71 16.31 -10.04
N VAL A 699 13.01 16.04 -9.95
CA VAL A 699 14.01 17.07 -10.19
C VAL A 699 13.91 17.34 -11.68
N ALA A 700 13.27 18.46 -12.01
CA ALA A 700 13.24 19.00 -13.37
C ALA A 700 14.68 19.36 -13.81
N PRO A 701 14.94 19.41 -15.13
CA PRO A 701 16.23 19.08 -15.76
C PRO A 701 17.37 20.08 -15.53
#